data_AF-A0A922I8L3-F1
#
_entry.id   AF-A0A922I8L3-F1
#
_cell.length_a   1.000
_cell.length_b   1.000
_cell.length_c   1.000
_cell.angle_alpha   90.00
_cell.angle_beta   90.00
_cell.angle_gamma   90.00
#
_symmetry.space_group_name_H-M   'P 1'
#
loop_
_entity.id
_entity.type
_entity.pdbx_description
1 polymer ?
#
loop_
_entity_poly.entity_id
_entity_poly.type
_entity_poly.pdbx_seq_one_letter_code
_entity_poly.pdbx_strand_id
1 'polypeptide(L)'
;MMMECLTGQTTDNDLDIDKLSTEINNGQCDITNVIVSLKDFLTVGDAEKRAHGMNTLSMILKKVDRKICSKSHVNCLVEYFIARLGDKSYVIERSIIGLDSLCHFEHFTFQMASSLFFAIQNELPIQMLKPECKSTIYQLIDYLWQRFRDDFISLGANFVYGFLRIVDTETSPICLMIIFPLFGQIAAISSFEMFMEDIFDSIACYFPIIYNSHKKDKYLETKIKLSHLLNEAITANPKCCQYVMPLALEKLESESIESKLSSYRLLQMALPTYSSQDVAKHMAELWISIRIDTLKPKIDDDELADNALATLSKLADVITLECEFQTTLMNKIWADLEISFKTPELQLACSSGRILIAFSGNHVSVFTDFFDRVAPISLQSFIFKTDSDGQTHSLISFLLMMKHGHRIGVNIPAKEACDLMRLLIENSPNKSKELQELVIRILNEYLWLSRFDKDHLMLTIHFAINCVRQSGYDSQLQNACLLLIETLAQQYDGLIYELYVANIMQEIECSTLVDERQMLFLQNILRSSCQSSSSSSTIISIVTFLMDRLVLFTLNNVDHLVYLTNMIGTFRICVSRLSTQQDLFSIADFNKLCISRFLRLLIRTCFIESTTTTAPCPSDVIRQFASLFHHFLLNCSSKDIWQQITDKVWMAFNSKDLRSLYEPDRILSIAVNSSVDIQIELLLHLVYSCLRTCNDNSLNVDYLVELFDQIVSFDLTVYNEEIVQLFSMCLAEIIAKLTDSNILSNLLTKHLETFESSRSQCEPKYYLYLHSIIWMAKSLFRMANNKHLYQYVEKILNSLEQASSSTRNAITGLADVLYSQNDYWQSRHDNDTLVCSSRFSLELHHVFCRHYEQTDDVTVLYILLSHLKYIPVPTDKYVPYIVKGLGAVDSPTISLLCLNFLSKYILSEQPNWIEPQVLTVLGLVIDLAKQSSLLHVRKAALNNIAAMIDLFGEKHLIGLRTQYIQSLRPTLADHKRIVRCSAVKSFFKMSILGQPGSNRTH
;
A
#
# COMPACT_ATOMS: atom_id res chain seq x y z
N MET A 1 -16.07 -54.18 41.12
CA MET A 1 -15.56 -52.89 40.61
C MET A 1 -14.30 -53.02 39.77
N MET A 2 -13.13 -53.49 40.24
CA MET A 2 -11.91 -53.55 39.39
C MET A 2 -11.99 -54.54 38.19
N MET A 3 -12.83 -55.57 38.23
CA MET A 3 -13.01 -56.53 37.12
C MET A 3 -14.09 -56.12 36.09
N GLU A 4 -14.95 -55.15 36.39
CA GLU A 4 -16.03 -54.73 35.46
C GLU A 4 -15.55 -53.72 34.41
N CYS A 5 -14.38 -53.10 34.64
CA CYS A 5 -13.78 -52.07 33.79
C CYS A 5 -13.23 -52.62 32.44
N LEU A 6 -13.31 -53.93 32.21
CA LEU A 6 -12.56 -54.62 31.14
C LEU A 6 -13.45 -55.31 30.09
N THR A 7 -14.77 -55.19 30.18
CA THR A 7 -15.70 -56.01 29.34
C THR A 7 -16.57 -55.27 28.31
N GLY A 8 -16.48 -53.95 28.10
CA GLY A 8 -16.93 -53.38 26.82
C GLY A 8 -17.46 -51.94 26.78
N GLN A 9 -17.33 -51.37 25.57
CA GLN A 9 -17.89 -50.13 25.01
C GLN A 9 -17.31 -48.79 25.50
N THR A 10 -17.03 -47.94 24.51
CA THR A 10 -16.00 -46.90 24.45
C THR A 10 -16.31 -45.57 25.14
N THR A 11 -17.20 -45.53 26.13
CA THR A 11 -17.59 -44.26 26.81
C THR A 11 -17.37 -44.25 28.32
N ASP A 12 -17.28 -45.41 28.98
CA ASP A 12 -17.11 -45.47 30.45
C ASP A 12 -15.63 -45.54 30.92
N ASN A 13 -14.69 -45.90 30.03
CA ASN A 13 -13.29 -46.13 30.42
C ASN A 13 -12.50 -44.87 30.81
N ASP A 14 -12.79 -43.69 30.23
CA ASP A 14 -12.02 -42.47 30.54
C ASP A 14 -12.33 -41.91 31.94
N LEU A 15 -13.59 -42.03 32.37
CA LEU A 15 -14.06 -41.62 33.70
C LEU A 15 -13.44 -42.46 34.82
N ASP A 16 -13.13 -43.72 34.56
CA ASP A 16 -12.50 -44.62 35.53
C ASP A 16 -10.98 -44.47 35.58
N ILE A 17 -10.32 -44.15 34.45
CA ILE A 17 -8.89 -43.79 34.43
C ILE A 17 -8.65 -42.47 35.19
N ASP A 18 -9.54 -41.48 35.05
CA ASP A 18 -9.42 -40.22 35.80
C ASP A 18 -9.54 -40.43 37.31
N LYS A 19 -10.53 -41.21 37.76
CA LYS A 19 -10.68 -41.56 39.18
C LYS A 19 -9.44 -42.28 39.71
N LEU A 20 -8.98 -43.33 39.02
CA LEU A 20 -7.79 -44.07 39.42
C LEU A 20 -6.54 -43.19 39.47
N SER A 21 -6.36 -42.29 38.50
CA SER A 21 -5.23 -41.35 38.49
C SER A 21 -5.29 -40.37 39.66
N THR A 22 -6.49 -39.89 40.02
CA THR A 22 -6.67 -39.02 41.21
C THR A 22 -6.44 -39.77 42.53
N GLU A 23 -6.85 -41.02 42.63
CA GLU A 23 -6.60 -41.87 43.82
C GLU A 23 -5.11 -42.14 44.01
N ILE A 24 -4.37 -42.40 42.92
CA ILE A 24 -2.91 -42.53 42.95
C ILE A 24 -2.26 -41.21 43.37
N ASN A 25 -2.69 -40.08 42.79
CA ASN A 25 -2.13 -38.76 43.10
C ASN A 25 -2.35 -38.33 44.56
N ASN A 26 -3.48 -38.75 45.15
CA ASN A 26 -3.80 -38.48 46.55
C ASN A 26 -3.20 -39.50 47.52
N GLY A 27 -2.40 -40.48 47.04
CA GLY A 27 -1.78 -41.52 47.85
C GLY A 27 -2.76 -42.58 48.40
N GLN A 28 -3.97 -42.66 47.84
CA GLN A 28 -5.01 -43.61 48.24
C GLN A 28 -4.82 -44.99 47.61
N CYS A 29 -4.11 -45.07 46.48
CA CYS A 29 -3.78 -46.30 45.78
C CYS A 29 -2.31 -46.28 45.33
N ASP A 30 -1.56 -47.36 45.58
CA ASP A 30 -0.19 -47.50 45.08
C ASP A 30 -0.19 -47.94 43.60
N ILE A 31 0.67 -47.32 42.79
CA ILE A 31 0.80 -47.64 41.36
C ILE A 31 1.16 -49.11 41.14
N THR A 32 1.90 -49.71 42.08
CA THR A 32 2.26 -51.13 42.06
C THR A 32 1.02 -52.02 42.07
N ASN A 33 -0.01 -51.67 42.85
CA ASN A 33 -1.25 -52.45 42.92
C ASN A 33 -2.01 -52.42 41.57
N VAL A 34 -2.03 -51.26 40.92
CA VAL A 34 -2.63 -51.10 39.59
C VAL A 34 -1.89 -51.91 38.54
N ILE A 35 -0.55 -51.91 38.56
CA ILE A 35 0.28 -52.72 37.65
C ILE A 35 0.03 -54.22 37.88
N VAL A 36 -0.10 -54.65 39.14
CA VAL A 36 -0.41 -56.06 39.47
C VAL A 36 -1.78 -56.46 38.95
N SER A 37 -2.79 -55.59 39.05
CA SER A 37 -4.13 -55.83 38.50
C SER A 37 -4.15 -55.89 36.97
N LEU A 38 -3.27 -55.15 36.30
CA LEU A 38 -3.12 -55.17 34.84
C LEU A 38 -2.23 -56.31 34.32
N LYS A 39 -1.50 -57.02 35.20
CA LYS A 39 -0.50 -58.03 34.85
C LYS A 39 -1.01 -59.08 33.86
N ASP A 40 -2.23 -59.57 34.06
CA ASP A 40 -2.82 -60.59 33.20
C ASP A 40 -3.02 -60.04 31.77
N PHE A 41 -3.49 -58.81 31.63
CA PHE A 41 -3.64 -58.16 30.31
C PHE A 41 -2.30 -57.83 29.67
N LEU A 42 -1.30 -57.45 30.46
CA LEU A 42 0.03 -57.06 30.01
C LEU A 42 0.85 -58.26 29.49
N THR A 43 0.62 -59.46 30.01
CA THR A 43 1.40 -60.68 29.68
C THR A 43 0.67 -61.70 28.80
N VAL A 44 -0.60 -61.46 28.46
CA VAL A 44 -1.42 -62.34 27.60
C VAL A 44 -0.80 -62.53 26.21
N GLY A 45 -0.91 -63.73 25.63
CA GLY A 45 -0.38 -64.03 24.28
C GLY A 45 -1.12 -63.32 23.13
N ASP A 46 -2.37 -62.90 23.36
CA ASP A 46 -3.17 -62.09 22.42
C ASP A 46 -2.71 -60.63 22.42
N ALA A 47 -2.20 -60.18 21.27
CA ALA A 47 -1.63 -58.86 21.12
C ALA A 47 -2.67 -57.73 21.28
N GLU A 48 -3.94 -57.91 20.90
CA GLU A 48 -4.96 -56.85 21.04
C GLU A 48 -5.27 -56.58 22.51
N LYS A 49 -5.40 -57.64 23.29
CA LYS A 49 -5.59 -57.55 24.76
C LYS A 49 -4.38 -56.93 25.44
N ARG A 50 -3.16 -57.28 25.01
CA ARG A 50 -1.95 -56.60 25.46
C ARG A 50 -1.98 -55.12 25.12
N ALA A 51 -2.34 -54.75 23.90
CA ALA A 51 -2.43 -53.36 23.47
C ALA A 51 -3.40 -52.55 24.35
N HIS A 52 -4.52 -53.15 24.74
CA HIS A 52 -5.48 -52.53 25.64
C HIS A 52 -4.91 -52.32 27.06
N GLY A 53 -4.24 -53.34 27.61
CA GLY A 53 -3.54 -53.23 28.89
C GLY A 53 -2.44 -52.17 28.87
N MET A 54 -1.63 -52.15 27.79
CA MET A 54 -0.57 -51.17 27.56
C MET A 54 -1.13 -49.75 27.42
N ASN A 55 -2.24 -49.57 26.70
CA ASN A 55 -2.90 -48.27 26.56
C ASN A 55 -3.40 -47.77 27.92
N THR A 56 -4.06 -48.63 28.70
CA THR A 56 -4.58 -48.27 30.03
C THR A 56 -3.44 -47.82 30.95
N LEU A 57 -2.34 -48.59 31.01
CA LEU A 57 -1.17 -48.23 31.79
C LEU A 57 -0.55 -46.91 31.32
N SER A 58 -0.43 -46.70 30.01
CA SER A 58 0.15 -45.48 29.43
C SER A 58 -0.70 -44.24 29.74
N MET A 59 -2.03 -44.37 29.67
CA MET A 59 -2.94 -43.26 29.99
C MET A 59 -2.93 -42.91 31.48
N ILE A 60 -2.79 -43.90 32.37
CA ILE A 60 -2.60 -43.66 33.81
C ILE A 60 -1.28 -42.92 34.04
N LEU A 61 -0.17 -43.42 33.47
CA LEU A 61 1.16 -42.78 33.61
C LEU A 61 1.19 -41.33 33.11
N LYS A 62 0.36 -41.00 32.11
CA LYS A 62 0.23 -39.63 31.59
C LYS A 62 -0.45 -38.67 32.57
N LYS A 63 -1.31 -39.18 33.48
CA LYS A 63 -2.12 -38.38 34.43
C LYS A 63 -1.60 -38.41 35.87
N VAL A 64 -0.71 -39.35 36.21
CA VAL A 64 -0.12 -39.47 37.55
C VAL A 64 0.97 -38.41 37.76
N ASP A 65 1.11 -37.92 39.00
CA ASP A 65 2.17 -36.96 39.38
C ASP A 65 3.56 -37.61 39.19
N ARG A 66 4.43 -36.86 38.54
CA ARG A 66 5.78 -37.23 38.08
C ARG A 66 6.75 -37.58 39.21
N LYS A 67 6.34 -37.35 40.46
CA LYS A 67 7.11 -37.59 41.69
C LYS A 67 6.74 -38.88 42.43
N ILE A 68 5.60 -39.48 42.11
CA ILE A 68 5.05 -40.60 42.89
C ILE A 68 5.86 -41.89 42.70
N CYS A 69 6.43 -42.09 41.52
CA CYS A 69 7.22 -43.29 41.23
C CYS A 69 8.66 -43.13 41.70
N SER A 70 9.14 -44.10 42.49
CA SER A 70 10.57 -44.21 42.86
C SER A 70 11.46 -44.49 41.63
N LYS A 71 12.77 -44.27 41.77
CA LYS A 71 13.75 -44.59 40.71
C LYS A 71 13.66 -46.04 40.22
N SER A 72 13.43 -47.01 41.12
CA SER A 72 13.29 -48.41 40.75
C SER A 72 12.01 -48.69 39.97
N HIS A 73 10.90 -48.04 40.34
CA HIS A 73 9.63 -48.16 39.61
C HIS A 73 9.76 -47.61 38.20
N VAL A 74 10.35 -46.42 38.04
CA VAL A 74 10.58 -45.81 36.71
C VAL A 74 11.49 -46.70 35.86
N ASN A 75 12.59 -47.22 36.41
CA ASN A 75 13.49 -48.11 35.66
C ASN A 75 12.76 -49.37 35.16
N CYS A 76 12.04 -50.04 36.06
CA CYS A 76 11.32 -51.27 35.73
C CYS A 76 10.25 -51.04 34.65
N LEU A 77 9.54 -49.91 34.73
CA LEU A 77 8.53 -49.55 33.73
C LEU A 77 9.18 -49.22 32.38
N VAL A 78 10.27 -48.46 32.36
CA VAL A 78 11.01 -48.14 31.13
C VAL A 78 11.52 -49.41 30.46
N GLU A 79 12.19 -50.31 31.18
CA GLU A 79 12.66 -51.59 30.65
C GLU A 79 11.50 -52.45 30.13
N TYR A 80 10.38 -52.47 30.85
CA TYR A 80 9.20 -53.21 30.43
C TYR A 80 8.60 -52.67 29.12
N PHE A 81 8.45 -51.34 28.99
CA PHE A 81 7.93 -50.73 27.77
C PHE A 81 8.92 -50.86 26.59
N ILE A 82 10.22 -50.74 26.83
CA ILE A 82 11.27 -50.99 25.83
C ILE A 82 11.13 -52.41 25.28
N ALA A 83 11.00 -53.42 26.14
CA ALA A 83 10.84 -54.81 25.71
C ALA A 83 9.58 -55.09 24.87
N ARG A 84 8.66 -54.12 24.75
CA ARG A 84 7.45 -54.20 23.91
C ARG A 84 7.60 -53.48 22.56
N LEU A 85 8.72 -52.82 22.30
CA LEU A 85 8.99 -52.15 21.02
C LEU A 85 9.18 -53.12 19.85
N GLY A 86 9.44 -54.41 20.12
CA GLY A 86 9.46 -55.48 19.12
C GLY A 86 8.13 -56.23 18.89
N ASP A 87 7.02 -55.76 19.47
CA ASP A 87 5.69 -56.40 19.33
C ASP A 87 4.93 -55.91 18.07
N LYS A 88 3.65 -56.24 17.91
CA LYS A 88 2.82 -55.75 16.79
C LYS A 88 2.65 -54.23 16.84
N SER A 89 2.41 -53.62 15.66
CA SER A 89 2.35 -52.15 15.49
C SER A 89 1.49 -51.44 16.52
N TYR A 90 0.26 -51.88 16.76
CA TYR A 90 -0.64 -51.24 17.73
C TYR A 90 -0.17 -51.37 19.19
N VAL A 91 0.68 -52.34 19.55
CA VAL A 91 1.30 -52.43 20.89
C VAL A 91 2.45 -51.42 20.97
N ILE A 92 3.22 -51.30 19.89
CA ILE A 92 4.29 -50.31 19.75
C ILE A 92 3.72 -48.89 19.94
N GLU A 93 2.62 -48.54 19.27
CA GLU A 93 2.01 -47.20 19.38
C GLU A 93 1.67 -46.86 20.85
N ARG A 94 1.11 -47.81 21.60
CA ARG A 94 0.80 -47.63 23.03
C ARG A 94 2.05 -47.59 23.89
N SER A 95 3.06 -48.38 23.56
CA SER A 95 4.32 -48.42 24.30
C SER A 95 5.07 -47.10 24.21
N ILE A 96 5.06 -46.46 23.03
CA ILE A 96 5.66 -45.14 22.82
C ILE A 96 4.96 -44.08 23.68
N ILE A 97 3.62 -44.11 23.79
CA ILE A 97 2.88 -43.17 24.66
C ILE A 97 3.27 -43.36 26.13
N GLY A 98 3.46 -44.60 26.58
CA GLY A 98 3.95 -44.90 27.93
C GLY A 98 5.37 -44.38 28.17
N LEU A 99 6.27 -44.60 27.21
CA LEU A 99 7.67 -44.12 27.27
C LEU A 99 7.77 -42.60 27.25
N ASP A 100 6.96 -41.93 26.41
CA ASP A 100 6.80 -40.48 26.38
C ASP A 100 6.29 -39.94 27.72
N SER A 101 5.38 -40.65 28.38
CA SER A 101 4.93 -40.24 29.72
C SER A 101 6.04 -40.39 30.77
N LEU A 102 6.75 -41.53 30.74
CA LEU A 102 7.82 -41.86 31.71
C LEU A 102 9.04 -40.95 31.59
N CYS A 103 9.38 -40.47 30.40
CA CYS A 103 10.54 -39.60 30.21
C CYS A 103 10.40 -38.25 30.95
N HIS A 104 9.19 -37.88 31.37
CA HIS A 104 8.92 -36.66 32.14
C HIS A 104 9.01 -36.84 33.66
N PHE A 105 9.25 -38.05 34.17
CA PHE A 105 9.32 -38.32 35.60
C PHE A 105 10.60 -37.75 36.23
N GLU A 106 10.53 -37.37 37.52
CA GLU A 106 11.64 -36.73 38.25
C GLU A 106 12.87 -37.67 38.32
N HIS A 107 12.65 -38.96 38.54
CA HIS A 107 13.71 -39.96 38.67
C HIS A 107 14.11 -40.64 37.35
N PHE A 108 13.66 -40.15 36.20
CA PHE A 108 14.13 -40.62 34.90
C PHE A 108 15.59 -40.19 34.67
N THR A 109 16.48 -41.16 34.44
CA THR A 109 17.95 -40.94 34.38
C THR A 109 18.50 -41.09 32.97
N PHE A 110 19.70 -40.57 32.71
CA PHE A 110 20.36 -40.73 31.41
C PHE A 110 20.57 -42.20 31.00
N GLN A 111 20.85 -43.11 31.95
CA GLN A 111 21.00 -44.53 31.64
C GLN A 111 19.72 -45.10 30.99
N MET A 112 18.55 -44.70 31.49
CA MET A 112 17.24 -45.07 30.93
C MET A 112 17.02 -44.41 29.56
N ALA A 113 17.39 -43.14 29.42
CA ALA A 113 17.33 -42.40 28.15
C ALA A 113 18.20 -43.06 27.06
N SER A 114 19.42 -43.45 27.41
CA SER A 114 20.36 -44.12 26.52
C SER A 114 19.85 -45.49 26.10
N SER A 115 19.35 -46.31 27.04
CA SER A 115 18.72 -47.60 26.73
C SER A 115 17.52 -47.43 25.79
N LEU A 116 16.67 -46.43 26.03
CA LEU A 116 15.54 -46.11 25.17
C LEU A 116 15.98 -45.69 23.76
N PHE A 117 16.94 -44.79 23.65
CA PHE A 117 17.48 -44.35 22.36
C PHE A 117 18.03 -45.52 21.53
N PHE A 118 18.85 -46.38 22.13
CA PHE A 118 19.41 -47.54 21.44
C PHE A 118 18.37 -48.63 21.15
N ALA A 119 17.34 -48.77 21.97
CA ALA A 119 16.21 -49.64 21.65
C ALA A 119 15.41 -49.11 20.46
N ILE A 120 15.16 -47.79 20.40
CA ILE A 120 14.51 -47.16 19.24
C ILE A 120 15.35 -47.40 17.97
N GLN A 121 16.67 -47.26 18.04
CA GLN A 121 17.56 -47.51 16.90
C GLN A 121 17.53 -48.96 16.40
N ASN A 122 17.46 -49.94 17.30
CA ASN A 122 17.71 -51.34 16.94
C ASN A 122 16.45 -52.22 16.85
N GLU A 123 15.42 -51.92 17.64
CA GLU A 123 14.25 -52.80 17.80
C GLU A 123 13.03 -52.30 17.00
N LEU A 124 12.95 -51.00 16.69
CA LEU A 124 11.81 -50.43 15.99
C LEU A 124 12.00 -50.39 14.45
N PRO A 125 11.04 -50.92 13.67
CA PRO A 125 11.01 -50.72 12.22
C PRO A 125 10.39 -49.36 11.88
N ILE A 126 11.07 -48.27 12.26
CA ILE A 126 10.53 -46.88 12.22
C ILE A 126 9.95 -46.55 10.85
N GLN A 127 10.61 -46.94 9.76
CA GLN A 127 10.20 -46.65 8.38
C GLN A 127 8.85 -47.27 8.01
N MET A 128 8.44 -48.37 8.66
CA MET A 128 7.16 -49.04 8.41
C MET A 128 6.00 -48.47 9.25
N LEU A 129 6.29 -47.56 10.19
CA LEU A 129 5.29 -46.96 11.06
C LEU A 129 4.55 -45.82 10.35
N LYS A 130 3.31 -45.56 10.80
CA LYS A 130 2.50 -44.45 10.30
C LYS A 130 3.13 -43.09 10.68
N PRO A 131 2.96 -42.04 9.86
CA PRO A 131 3.52 -40.71 10.11
C PRO A 131 3.23 -40.15 11.51
N GLU A 132 2.03 -40.41 12.05
CA GLU A 132 1.64 -39.92 13.39
C GLU A 132 2.53 -40.55 14.47
N CYS A 133 2.77 -41.87 14.40
CA CYS A 133 3.64 -42.55 15.35
C CYS A 133 5.11 -42.14 15.19
N LYS A 134 5.58 -41.97 13.95
CA LYS A 134 6.94 -41.48 13.69
C LYS A 134 7.16 -40.11 14.28
N SER A 135 6.18 -39.20 14.13
CA SER A 135 6.28 -37.85 14.72
C SER A 135 6.41 -37.88 16.25
N THR A 136 5.70 -38.77 16.94
CA THR A 136 5.83 -38.96 18.39
C THR A 136 7.22 -39.48 18.77
N ILE A 137 7.78 -40.42 17.99
CA ILE A 137 9.14 -40.93 18.23
C ILE A 137 10.17 -39.82 18.06
N TYR A 138 10.09 -39.01 16.99
CA TYR A 138 11.03 -37.91 16.78
C TYR A 138 10.89 -36.82 17.86
N GLN A 139 9.67 -36.52 18.32
CA GLN A 139 9.44 -35.62 19.46
C GLN A 139 10.04 -36.16 20.75
N LEU A 140 9.91 -37.47 21.00
CA LEU A 140 10.53 -38.12 22.14
C LEU A 140 12.06 -38.02 22.08
N ILE A 141 12.66 -38.26 20.90
CA ILE A 141 14.11 -38.12 20.71
C ILE A 141 14.55 -36.68 20.92
N ASP A 142 13.84 -35.70 20.36
CA ASP A 142 14.13 -34.27 20.60
C ASP A 142 14.06 -33.96 22.10
N TYR A 143 13.02 -34.44 22.81
CA TYR A 143 12.93 -34.26 24.25
C TYR A 143 14.11 -34.87 25.02
N LEU A 144 14.50 -36.11 24.69
CA LEU A 144 15.66 -36.77 25.31
C LEU A 144 16.95 -35.99 25.04
N TRP A 145 17.13 -35.49 23.82
CA TRP A 145 18.23 -34.64 23.42
C TRP A 145 18.25 -33.33 24.21
N GLN A 146 17.11 -32.64 24.37
CA GLN A 146 17.04 -31.41 25.15
C GLN A 146 17.35 -31.65 26.64
N ARG A 147 16.86 -32.76 27.21
CA ARG A 147 17.01 -33.06 28.64
C ARG A 147 18.42 -33.53 29.02
N PHE A 148 19.07 -34.32 28.16
CA PHE A 148 20.36 -34.96 28.46
C PHE A 148 21.44 -34.64 27.41
N ARG A 149 21.45 -33.41 26.89
CA ARG A 149 22.30 -32.99 25.78
C ARG A 149 23.78 -33.36 25.98
N ASP A 150 24.38 -32.94 27.10
CA ASP A 150 25.80 -33.14 27.36
C ASP A 150 26.16 -34.64 27.50
N ASP A 151 25.26 -35.43 28.09
CA ASP A 151 25.44 -36.87 28.22
C ASP A 151 25.37 -37.56 26.84
N PHE A 152 24.45 -37.16 25.96
CA PHE A 152 24.39 -37.67 24.58
C PHE A 152 25.61 -37.24 23.74
N ILE A 153 26.12 -36.01 23.93
CA ILE A 153 27.36 -35.56 23.30
C ILE A 153 28.53 -36.46 23.72
N SER A 154 28.58 -36.88 24.98
CA SER A 154 29.64 -37.76 25.50
C SER A 154 29.67 -39.16 24.86
N LEU A 155 28.56 -39.62 24.27
CA LEU A 155 28.49 -40.90 23.55
C LEU A 155 29.21 -40.87 22.19
N GLY A 156 29.51 -39.68 21.65
CA GLY A 156 30.25 -39.51 20.40
C GLY A 156 29.60 -40.22 19.20
N ALA A 157 30.40 -41.02 18.49
CA ALA A 157 29.99 -41.75 17.28
C ALA A 157 28.73 -42.61 17.47
N ASN A 158 28.57 -43.23 18.65
CA ASN A 158 27.44 -44.12 18.92
C ASN A 158 26.10 -43.36 18.87
N PHE A 159 26.10 -42.11 19.33
CA PHE A 159 24.93 -41.26 19.22
C PHE A 159 24.71 -40.79 17.78
N VAL A 160 25.74 -40.27 17.12
CA VAL A 160 25.62 -39.71 15.75
C VAL A 160 25.10 -40.77 14.78
N TYR A 161 25.76 -41.93 14.69
CA TYR A 161 25.31 -43.01 13.80
C TYR A 161 23.96 -43.61 14.23
N GLY A 162 23.66 -43.60 15.53
CA GLY A 162 22.35 -44.00 16.01
C GLY A 162 21.24 -43.07 15.55
N PHE A 163 21.48 -41.76 15.64
CA PHE A 163 20.55 -40.73 15.19
C PHE A 163 20.35 -40.80 13.68
N LEU A 164 21.43 -40.85 12.89
CA LEU A 164 21.36 -40.96 11.43
C LEU A 164 20.55 -42.17 10.98
N ARG A 165 20.74 -43.33 11.63
CA ARG A 165 19.98 -44.56 11.34
C ARG A 165 18.49 -44.43 11.70
N ILE A 166 18.14 -43.66 12.73
CA ILE A 166 16.75 -43.44 13.14
C ILE A 166 16.01 -42.57 12.10
N VAL A 167 16.64 -41.51 11.61
CA VAL A 167 16.01 -40.56 10.67
C VAL A 167 16.13 -40.98 9.21
N ASP A 168 16.90 -42.02 8.93
CA ASP A 168 17.20 -42.49 7.57
C ASP A 168 15.93 -42.73 6.74
N THR A 169 15.92 -42.21 5.52
CA THR A 169 14.84 -42.30 4.51
C THR A 169 13.48 -41.67 4.88
N GLU A 170 13.42 -40.75 5.86
CA GLU A 170 12.15 -40.08 6.20
C GLU A 170 11.66 -39.16 5.07
N THR A 171 10.36 -39.19 4.76
CA THR A 171 9.77 -38.41 3.65
C THR A 171 8.53 -37.60 4.06
N SER A 172 8.02 -37.81 5.27
CA SER A 172 6.84 -37.11 5.78
C SER A 172 7.15 -35.65 6.13
N PRO A 173 6.43 -34.66 5.55
CA PRO A 173 6.59 -33.25 5.89
C PRO A 173 6.46 -32.95 7.38
N ILE A 174 5.56 -33.64 8.09
CA ILE A 174 5.33 -33.45 9.53
C ILE A 174 6.55 -33.91 10.34
N CYS A 175 7.19 -35.00 9.91
CA CYS A 175 8.38 -35.53 10.58
C CYS A 175 9.61 -34.66 10.27
N LEU A 176 9.76 -34.21 9.02
CA LEU A 176 10.87 -33.34 8.61
C LEU A 176 10.87 -31.98 9.34
N MET A 177 9.69 -31.47 9.71
CA MET A 177 9.57 -30.27 10.57
C MET A 177 10.23 -30.42 11.94
N ILE A 178 10.41 -31.64 12.44
CA ILE A 178 11.06 -31.94 13.72
C ILE A 178 12.53 -32.32 13.48
N ILE A 179 12.77 -33.11 12.44
CA ILE A 179 14.09 -33.66 12.11
C ILE A 179 15.07 -32.56 11.68
N PHE A 180 14.68 -31.60 10.83
CA PHE A 180 15.60 -30.54 10.38
C PHE A 180 16.14 -29.67 11.53
N PRO A 181 15.31 -29.13 12.44
CA PRO A 181 15.83 -28.44 13.62
C PRO A 181 16.78 -29.30 14.46
N LEU A 182 16.46 -30.59 14.65
CA LEU A 182 17.28 -31.50 15.43
C LEU A 182 18.63 -31.76 14.74
N PHE A 183 18.64 -31.94 13.42
CA PHE A 183 19.86 -31.98 12.62
C PHE A 183 20.71 -30.73 12.78
N GLY A 184 20.11 -29.54 12.69
CA GLY A 184 20.83 -28.28 12.86
C GLY A 184 21.48 -28.16 14.24
N GLN A 185 20.77 -28.58 15.29
CA GLN A 185 21.33 -28.61 16.65
C GLN A 185 22.50 -29.58 16.78
N ILE A 186 22.42 -30.76 16.17
CA ILE A 186 23.47 -31.78 16.20
C ILE A 186 24.68 -31.34 15.36
N ALA A 187 24.46 -30.80 14.17
CA ALA A 187 25.51 -30.31 13.26
C ALA A 187 26.29 -29.13 13.87
N ALA A 188 25.64 -28.29 14.69
CA ALA A 188 26.28 -27.18 15.39
C ALA A 188 27.24 -27.62 16.52
N ILE A 189 27.22 -28.90 16.93
CA ILE A 189 28.10 -29.39 18.01
C ILE A 189 29.53 -29.60 17.48
N SER A 190 30.48 -28.81 18.01
CA SER A 190 31.88 -28.84 17.58
C SER A 190 32.56 -30.20 17.77
N SER A 191 32.19 -30.98 18.79
CA SER A 191 32.79 -32.32 19.01
C SER A 191 32.38 -33.35 17.96
N PHE A 192 31.36 -33.07 17.15
CA PHE A 192 30.92 -33.95 16.05
C PHE A 192 31.53 -33.58 14.70
N GLU A 193 32.51 -32.66 14.66
CA GLU A 193 33.15 -32.20 13.42
C GLU A 193 33.67 -33.36 12.52
N MET A 194 34.19 -34.43 13.12
CA MET A 194 34.70 -35.60 12.38
C MET A 194 33.62 -36.43 11.65
N PHE A 195 32.34 -36.26 12.01
CA PHE A 195 31.21 -36.95 11.39
C PHE A 195 30.40 -36.03 10.46
N MET A 196 30.89 -34.81 10.21
CA MET A 196 30.13 -33.79 9.50
C MET A 196 29.79 -34.18 8.06
N GLU A 197 30.63 -34.96 7.39
CA GLU A 197 30.34 -35.48 6.05
C GLU A 197 29.11 -36.39 6.08
N ASP A 198 29.09 -37.38 6.99
CA ASP A 198 27.96 -38.31 7.17
C ASP A 198 26.67 -37.56 7.56
N ILE A 199 26.77 -36.57 8.45
CA ILE A 199 25.64 -35.74 8.86
C ILE A 199 25.14 -34.90 7.67
N PHE A 200 26.05 -34.30 6.92
CA PHE A 200 25.73 -33.46 5.78
C PHE A 200 25.04 -34.26 4.68
N ASP A 201 25.58 -35.41 4.28
CA ASP A 201 25.03 -36.25 3.21
C ASP A 201 23.62 -36.72 3.53
N SER A 202 23.35 -37.05 4.79
CA SER A 202 22.01 -37.42 5.25
C SER A 202 20.98 -36.29 5.09
N ILE A 203 21.38 -35.04 5.31
CA ILE A 203 20.49 -33.87 5.18
C ILE A 203 20.42 -33.37 3.73
N ALA A 204 21.55 -33.36 3.01
CA ALA A 204 21.69 -32.78 1.68
C ALA A 204 20.81 -33.46 0.64
N CYS A 205 20.45 -34.73 0.84
CA CYS A 205 19.55 -35.48 -0.04
C CYS A 205 18.14 -34.86 -0.18
N TYR A 206 17.73 -34.01 0.77
CA TYR A 206 16.46 -33.29 0.74
C TYR A 206 16.50 -32.00 -0.09
N PHE A 207 17.67 -31.56 -0.56
CA PHE A 207 17.85 -30.31 -1.28
C PHE A 207 17.89 -30.51 -2.81
N PRO A 208 17.15 -29.70 -3.61
CA PRO A 208 16.15 -28.72 -3.22
C PRO A 208 14.76 -29.35 -3.01
N ILE A 209 13.95 -28.75 -2.12
CA ILE A 209 12.56 -29.19 -1.90
C ILE A 209 11.66 -28.71 -3.04
N ILE A 210 11.40 -29.58 -4.02
CA ILE A 210 10.53 -29.33 -5.19
C ILE A 210 9.25 -30.17 -5.07
N TYR A 211 8.06 -29.55 -5.15
CA TYR A 211 6.76 -30.25 -5.15
C TYR A 211 6.00 -30.03 -6.47
N ASN A 212 5.37 -31.09 -6.98
CA ASN A 212 4.58 -31.04 -8.21
C ASN A 212 3.43 -30.03 -8.13
N SER A 213 3.43 -29.07 -9.06
CA SER A 213 2.53 -27.92 -9.20
C SER A 213 1.04 -28.24 -9.40
N HIS A 214 0.66 -29.53 -9.46
CA HIS A 214 -0.70 -29.98 -9.72
C HIS A 214 -1.66 -29.88 -8.53
N LYS A 215 -1.19 -29.56 -7.31
CA LYS A 215 -2.03 -29.39 -6.11
C LYS A 215 -1.92 -27.96 -5.59
N LYS A 216 -2.79 -27.07 -6.10
CA LYS A 216 -2.89 -25.68 -5.69
C LYS A 216 -3.14 -25.54 -4.17
N ASP A 217 -2.28 -24.74 -3.53
CA ASP A 217 -2.53 -23.81 -2.42
C ASP A 217 -2.64 -24.27 -0.95
N LYS A 218 -2.70 -25.55 -0.56
CA LYS A 218 -2.82 -25.90 0.89
C LYS A 218 -1.49 -26.03 1.66
N TYR A 219 -0.36 -26.22 0.97
CA TYR A 219 0.93 -26.56 1.62
C TYR A 219 2.07 -25.60 1.29
N LEU A 220 1.79 -24.44 0.68
CA LEU A 220 2.83 -23.48 0.30
C LEU A 220 3.58 -22.93 1.53
N GLU A 221 2.85 -22.59 2.59
CA GLU A 221 3.45 -22.16 3.86
C GLU A 221 4.34 -23.24 4.47
N THR A 222 3.89 -24.49 4.42
CA THR A 222 4.67 -25.66 4.83
C THR A 222 5.93 -25.84 3.98
N LYS A 223 5.86 -25.61 2.64
CA LYS A 223 7.01 -25.64 1.72
C LYS A 223 8.07 -24.62 2.13
N ILE A 224 7.65 -23.36 2.30
CA ILE A 224 8.56 -22.26 2.65
C ILE A 224 9.25 -22.55 3.99
N LYS A 225 8.47 -23.00 4.98
CA LYS A 225 8.99 -23.33 6.30
C LYS A 225 9.95 -24.53 6.27
N LEU A 226 9.64 -25.61 5.54
CA LEU A 226 10.56 -26.74 5.40
C LEU A 226 11.86 -26.35 4.70
N SER A 227 11.79 -25.56 3.63
CA SER A 227 12.98 -25.09 2.92
C SER A 227 13.86 -24.23 3.81
N HIS A 228 13.27 -23.39 4.65
CA HIS A 228 14.01 -22.56 5.59
C HIS A 228 14.70 -23.42 6.66
N LEU A 229 13.96 -24.33 7.31
CA LEU A 229 14.51 -25.23 8.32
C LEU A 229 15.62 -26.14 7.76
N LEU A 230 15.46 -26.63 6.52
CA LEU A 230 16.50 -27.41 5.83
C LEU A 230 17.76 -26.57 5.64
N ASN A 231 17.63 -25.35 5.12
CA ASN A 231 18.77 -24.47 4.92
C ASN A 231 19.45 -24.16 6.27
N GLU A 232 18.68 -23.95 7.35
CA GLU A 232 19.23 -23.68 8.70
C GLU A 232 20.03 -24.87 9.20
N ALA A 233 19.52 -26.09 8.99
CA ALA A 233 20.21 -27.31 9.37
C ALA A 233 21.53 -27.50 8.60
N ILE A 234 21.49 -27.30 7.28
CA ILE A 234 22.65 -27.47 6.39
C ILE A 234 23.75 -26.42 6.67
N THR A 235 23.36 -25.22 7.10
CA THR A 235 24.28 -24.09 7.35
C THR A 235 24.63 -23.89 8.84
N ALA A 236 24.19 -24.80 9.71
CA ALA A 236 24.35 -24.69 11.16
C ALA A 236 25.82 -24.66 11.62
N ASN A 237 26.74 -25.20 10.83
CA ASN A 237 28.16 -25.24 11.13
C ASN A 237 28.98 -24.55 10.02
N PRO A 238 29.87 -23.59 10.34
CA PRO A 238 30.73 -22.94 9.35
C PRO A 238 31.60 -23.89 8.53
N LYS A 239 31.96 -25.05 9.09
CA LYS A 239 32.74 -26.09 8.39
C LYS A 239 31.97 -26.73 7.24
N CYS A 240 30.64 -26.60 7.20
CA CYS A 240 29.83 -27.05 6.08
C CYS A 240 30.13 -26.32 4.77
N CYS A 241 30.91 -25.22 4.77
CA CYS A 241 31.29 -24.50 3.55
C CYS A 241 31.82 -25.44 2.44
N GLN A 242 32.66 -26.41 2.80
CA GLN A 242 33.27 -27.34 1.83
C GLN A 242 32.28 -28.30 1.17
N TYR A 243 31.06 -28.43 1.71
CA TYR A 243 30.01 -29.30 1.17
C TYR A 243 28.83 -28.48 0.58
N VAL A 244 28.45 -27.38 1.25
CA VAL A 244 27.36 -26.48 0.82
C VAL A 244 27.71 -25.77 -0.49
N MET A 245 28.95 -25.27 -0.63
CA MET A 245 29.34 -24.54 -1.83
C MET A 245 29.28 -25.45 -3.08
N PRO A 246 29.88 -26.66 -3.09
CA PRO A 246 29.70 -27.60 -4.20
C PRO A 246 28.24 -27.96 -4.49
N LEU A 247 27.45 -28.28 -3.45
CA LEU A 247 26.03 -28.63 -3.62
C LEU A 247 25.25 -27.50 -4.30
N ALA A 248 25.40 -26.26 -3.81
CA ALA A 248 24.72 -25.11 -4.37
C ALA A 248 25.16 -24.82 -5.81
N LEU A 249 26.47 -24.93 -6.11
CA LEU A 249 27.01 -24.72 -7.45
C LEU A 249 26.48 -25.75 -8.46
N GLU A 250 26.47 -27.04 -8.09
CA GLU A 250 25.88 -28.10 -8.91
C GLU A 250 24.40 -27.81 -9.22
N LYS A 251 23.62 -27.36 -8.22
CA LYS A 251 22.20 -27.03 -8.43
C LYS A 251 21.98 -25.73 -9.21
N LEU A 252 22.94 -24.79 -9.18
CA LEU A 252 22.91 -23.60 -10.03
C LEU A 252 23.13 -23.92 -11.52
N GLU A 253 23.79 -25.03 -11.85
CA GLU A 253 23.95 -25.50 -13.23
C GLU A 253 22.68 -26.15 -13.80
N SER A 254 21.69 -26.46 -12.95
CA SER A 254 20.45 -27.10 -13.39
C SER A 254 19.56 -26.18 -14.25
N GLU A 255 18.77 -26.76 -15.16
CA GLU A 255 17.79 -26.01 -15.97
C GLU A 255 16.56 -25.52 -15.18
N SER A 256 16.36 -26.03 -13.95
CA SER A 256 15.19 -25.71 -13.14
C SER A 256 15.35 -24.39 -12.41
N ILE A 257 14.51 -23.41 -12.74
CA ILE A 257 14.48 -22.09 -12.07
C ILE A 257 14.26 -22.22 -10.56
N GLU A 258 13.36 -23.12 -10.12
CA GLU A 258 13.10 -23.34 -8.68
C GLU A 258 14.34 -23.89 -7.95
N SER A 259 15.13 -24.73 -8.61
CA SER A 259 16.39 -25.27 -8.07
C SER A 259 17.43 -24.16 -7.93
N LYS A 260 17.57 -23.31 -8.95
CA LYS A 260 18.47 -22.15 -8.89
C LYS A 260 18.08 -21.16 -7.80
N LEU A 261 16.80 -20.80 -7.70
CA LEU A 261 16.28 -19.92 -6.65
C LEU A 261 16.56 -20.48 -5.24
N SER A 262 16.34 -21.79 -5.05
CA SER A 262 16.64 -22.44 -3.77
C SER A 262 18.13 -22.39 -3.44
N SER A 263 18.99 -22.52 -4.45
CA SER A 263 20.46 -22.45 -4.32
C SER A 263 20.94 -21.05 -3.96
N TYR A 264 20.42 -20.01 -4.62
CA TYR A 264 20.73 -18.63 -4.24
C TYR A 264 20.27 -18.29 -2.81
N ARG A 265 19.07 -18.74 -2.40
CA ARG A 265 18.58 -18.53 -1.03
C ARG A 265 19.42 -19.26 0.01
N LEU A 266 19.87 -20.48 -0.28
CA LEU A 266 20.82 -21.21 0.56
C LEU A 266 22.13 -20.44 0.71
N LEU A 267 22.71 -19.98 -0.41
CA LEU A 267 23.96 -19.22 -0.41
C LEU A 267 23.85 -17.88 0.33
N GLN A 268 22.74 -17.15 0.17
CA GLN A 268 22.50 -15.89 0.91
C GLN A 268 22.50 -16.10 2.42
N MET A 269 22.08 -17.27 2.89
CA MET A 269 22.08 -17.63 4.32
C MET A 269 23.44 -18.21 4.78
N ALA A 270 24.12 -18.94 3.90
CA ALA A 270 25.38 -19.61 4.20
C ALA A 270 26.59 -18.68 4.18
N LEU A 271 26.70 -17.79 3.18
CA LEU A 271 27.87 -16.93 2.99
C LEU A 271 28.24 -16.12 4.25
N PRO A 272 27.30 -15.50 4.99
CA PRO A 272 27.64 -14.73 6.20
C PRO A 272 28.24 -15.55 7.35
N THR A 273 28.09 -16.88 7.35
CA THR A 273 28.60 -17.76 8.42
C THR A 273 29.98 -18.34 8.10
N TYR A 274 30.47 -18.15 6.87
CA TYR A 274 31.72 -18.76 6.38
C TYR A 274 32.90 -17.78 6.40
N SER A 275 34.10 -18.36 6.41
CA SER A 275 35.34 -17.58 6.32
C SER A 275 35.62 -17.13 4.89
N SER A 276 36.26 -15.96 4.74
CA SER A 276 36.74 -15.44 3.45
C SER A 276 37.60 -16.45 2.69
N GLN A 277 38.47 -17.18 3.40
CA GLN A 277 39.39 -18.16 2.81
C GLN A 277 38.66 -19.39 2.23
N ASP A 278 37.62 -19.87 2.91
CA ASP A 278 36.87 -21.03 2.43
C ASP A 278 35.96 -20.66 1.25
N VAL A 279 35.33 -19.48 1.30
CA VAL A 279 34.51 -18.96 0.20
C VAL A 279 35.36 -18.64 -1.05
N ALA A 280 36.57 -18.11 -0.87
CA ALA A 280 37.48 -17.74 -1.96
C ALA A 280 37.81 -18.93 -2.89
N LYS A 281 37.81 -20.17 -2.37
CA LYS A 281 38.02 -21.39 -3.18
C LYS A 281 36.95 -21.60 -4.26
N HIS A 282 35.74 -21.09 -4.03
CA HIS A 282 34.57 -21.30 -4.88
C HIS A 282 34.08 -20.00 -5.56
N MET A 283 34.67 -18.84 -5.25
CA MET A 283 34.17 -17.54 -5.70
C MET A 283 34.12 -17.38 -7.23
N ALA A 284 35.07 -18.00 -7.95
CA ALA A 284 35.14 -17.91 -9.41
C ALA A 284 33.98 -18.65 -10.10
N GLU A 285 33.65 -19.84 -9.62
CA GLU A 285 32.53 -20.65 -10.12
C GLU A 285 31.20 -19.98 -9.78
N LEU A 286 31.05 -19.49 -8.55
CA LEU A 286 29.86 -18.75 -8.12
C LEU A 286 29.63 -17.49 -8.96
N TRP A 287 30.71 -16.75 -9.26
CA TRP A 287 30.65 -15.59 -10.15
C TRP A 287 30.14 -15.96 -11.55
N ILE A 288 30.61 -17.07 -12.13
CA ILE A 288 30.15 -17.53 -13.45
C ILE A 288 28.65 -17.80 -13.44
N SER A 289 28.14 -18.51 -12.42
CA SER A 289 26.71 -18.80 -12.28
C SER A 289 25.86 -17.52 -12.14
N ILE A 290 26.29 -16.60 -11.26
CA ILE A 290 25.62 -15.30 -11.08
C ILE A 290 25.60 -14.52 -12.40
N ARG A 291 26.74 -14.44 -13.10
CA ARG A 291 26.86 -13.72 -14.36
C ARG A 291 25.90 -14.29 -15.42
N ILE A 292 25.78 -15.61 -15.54
CA ILE A 292 24.86 -16.25 -16.50
C ILE A 292 23.40 -15.88 -16.20
N ASP A 293 23.01 -15.91 -14.93
CA ASP A 293 21.62 -15.65 -14.54
C ASP A 293 21.26 -14.16 -14.53
N THR A 294 22.25 -13.26 -14.52
CA THR A 294 22.06 -11.81 -14.46
C THR A 294 22.40 -11.06 -15.75
N LEU A 295 23.34 -11.50 -16.58
CA LEU A 295 23.79 -10.72 -17.75
C LEU A 295 22.83 -10.91 -18.94
N LYS A 296 21.71 -10.17 -18.94
CA LYS A 296 20.67 -10.22 -19.99
C LYS A 296 20.28 -8.80 -20.47
N PRO A 297 19.69 -8.67 -21.68
CA PRO A 297 19.19 -7.36 -22.17
C PRO A 297 17.99 -6.81 -21.41
N LYS A 298 17.16 -7.67 -20.80
CA LYS A 298 15.98 -7.30 -20.00
C LYS A 298 15.98 -8.07 -18.68
N ILE A 299 15.86 -7.35 -17.57
CA ILE A 299 15.91 -7.88 -16.19
C ILE A 299 14.88 -7.15 -15.30
N ASP A 300 13.94 -6.44 -15.90
CA ASP A 300 12.87 -5.83 -15.13
C ASP A 300 11.93 -6.97 -14.69
N ASP A 301 11.71 -7.06 -13.38
CA ASP A 301 10.89 -8.11 -12.73
C ASP A 301 11.41 -9.56 -12.91
N ASP A 302 12.74 -9.77 -12.95
CA ASP A 302 13.37 -11.11 -12.98
C ASP A 302 13.80 -11.57 -11.56
N GLU A 303 12.93 -12.36 -10.90
CA GLU A 303 13.16 -12.89 -9.54
C GLU A 303 14.49 -13.66 -9.43
N LEU A 304 14.89 -14.38 -10.47
CA LEU A 304 16.13 -15.16 -10.47
C LEU A 304 17.34 -14.23 -10.45
N ALA A 305 17.35 -13.21 -11.30
CA ALA A 305 18.42 -12.23 -11.34
C ALA A 305 18.51 -11.42 -10.03
N ASP A 306 17.37 -11.07 -9.43
CA ASP A 306 17.35 -10.37 -8.15
C ASP A 306 17.97 -11.20 -7.02
N ASN A 307 17.65 -12.50 -6.95
CA ASN A 307 18.28 -13.42 -5.99
C ASN A 307 19.77 -13.64 -6.27
N ALA A 308 20.18 -13.69 -7.54
CA ALA A 308 21.58 -13.78 -7.91
C ALA A 308 22.38 -12.53 -7.52
N LEU A 309 21.84 -11.33 -7.75
CA LEU A 309 22.45 -10.05 -7.35
C LEU A 309 22.52 -9.90 -5.82
N ALA A 310 21.48 -10.34 -5.09
CA ALA A 310 21.50 -10.37 -3.64
C ALA A 310 22.60 -11.32 -3.10
N THR A 311 22.77 -12.48 -3.75
CA THR A 311 23.87 -13.41 -3.43
C THR A 311 25.23 -12.80 -3.72
N LEU A 312 25.39 -12.07 -4.83
CA LEU A 312 26.62 -11.34 -5.15
C LEU A 312 26.95 -10.30 -4.10
N SER A 313 25.94 -9.60 -3.57
CA SER A 313 26.13 -8.63 -2.49
C SER A 313 26.65 -9.31 -1.22
N LYS A 314 26.08 -10.47 -0.85
CA LYS A 314 26.56 -11.28 0.29
C LYS A 314 27.96 -11.84 0.07
N LEU A 315 28.29 -12.23 -1.17
CA LEU A 315 29.63 -12.66 -1.53
C LEU A 315 30.65 -11.52 -1.36
N ALA A 316 30.28 -10.31 -1.79
CA ALA A 316 31.12 -9.13 -1.63
C ALA A 316 31.36 -8.78 -0.15
N ASP A 317 30.32 -8.84 0.70
CA ASP A 317 30.44 -8.58 2.15
C ASP A 317 31.49 -9.48 2.81
N VAL A 318 31.59 -10.75 2.37
CA VAL A 318 32.56 -11.73 2.91
C VAL A 318 33.96 -11.53 2.32
N ILE A 319 34.05 -11.31 1.01
CA ILE A 319 35.34 -11.21 0.30
C ILE A 319 36.05 -9.88 0.59
N THR A 320 35.31 -8.79 0.83
CA THR A 320 35.88 -7.46 1.13
C THR A 320 36.62 -7.39 2.46
N LEU A 321 36.52 -8.43 3.30
CA LEU A 321 37.34 -8.58 4.51
C LEU A 321 38.83 -8.80 4.18
N GLU A 322 39.15 -9.34 3.01
CA GLU A 322 40.52 -9.60 2.56
C GLU A 322 40.80 -8.91 1.22
N CYS A 323 41.69 -7.90 1.22
CA CYS A 323 41.97 -7.08 0.05
C CYS A 323 42.46 -7.86 -1.19
N GLU A 324 43.17 -8.98 -1.00
CA GLU A 324 43.68 -9.80 -2.10
C GLU A 324 42.54 -10.49 -2.88
N PHE A 325 41.60 -11.11 -2.19
CA PHE A 325 40.44 -11.75 -2.83
C PHE A 325 39.51 -10.72 -3.46
N GLN A 326 39.30 -9.58 -2.78
CA GLN A 326 38.53 -8.46 -3.30
C GLN A 326 39.07 -7.96 -4.64
N THR A 327 40.36 -7.64 -4.70
CA THR A 327 40.99 -7.13 -5.94
C THR A 327 40.98 -8.17 -7.05
N THR A 328 41.18 -9.45 -6.73
CA THR A 328 41.14 -10.56 -7.69
C THR A 328 39.75 -10.68 -8.34
N LEU A 329 38.70 -10.76 -7.52
CA LEU A 329 37.33 -10.90 -8.02
C LEU A 329 36.84 -9.64 -8.73
N MET A 330 37.16 -8.45 -8.20
CA MET A 330 36.83 -7.16 -8.82
C MET A 330 37.42 -7.05 -10.24
N ASN A 331 38.70 -7.42 -10.42
CA ASN A 331 39.33 -7.41 -11.73
C ASN A 331 38.73 -8.46 -12.67
N LYS A 332 38.33 -9.62 -12.16
CA LYS A 332 37.65 -10.66 -12.94
C LYS A 332 36.27 -10.19 -13.42
N ILE A 333 35.48 -9.59 -12.54
CA ILE A 333 34.17 -9.00 -12.86
C ILE A 333 34.33 -7.93 -13.92
N TRP A 334 35.30 -7.02 -13.76
CA TRP A 334 35.56 -5.96 -14.75
C TRP A 334 35.94 -6.54 -16.11
N ALA A 335 36.88 -7.49 -16.16
CA ALA A 335 37.34 -8.09 -17.42
C ALA A 335 36.19 -8.77 -18.20
N ASP A 336 35.24 -9.37 -17.49
CA ASP A 336 34.09 -10.03 -18.11
C ASP A 336 32.99 -9.04 -18.56
N LEU A 337 32.85 -7.88 -17.90
CA LEU A 337 31.79 -6.90 -18.18
C LEU A 337 32.23 -5.72 -19.06
N GLU A 338 33.54 -5.50 -19.24
CA GLU A 338 34.07 -4.35 -19.98
C GLU A 338 33.51 -4.25 -21.40
N ILE A 339 33.38 -5.39 -22.09
CA ILE A 339 32.80 -5.46 -23.44
C ILE A 339 31.36 -4.93 -23.44
N SER A 340 30.54 -5.27 -22.45
CA SER A 340 29.15 -4.86 -22.36
C SER A 340 28.95 -3.34 -22.36
N PHE A 341 29.92 -2.59 -21.81
CA PHE A 341 29.91 -1.12 -21.83
C PHE A 341 30.47 -0.54 -23.13
N LYS A 342 31.48 -1.19 -23.72
CA LYS A 342 32.08 -0.75 -24.99
C LYS A 342 31.16 -0.98 -26.18
N THR A 343 30.38 -2.06 -26.19
CA THR A 343 29.46 -2.46 -27.29
C THR A 343 27.99 -2.40 -26.85
N PRO A 344 27.34 -1.23 -26.95
CA PRO A 344 25.99 -1.01 -26.46
C PRO A 344 24.92 -1.61 -27.37
N GLU A 345 25.29 -2.07 -28.57
CA GLU A 345 24.42 -2.86 -29.46
C GLU A 345 23.97 -4.16 -28.79
N LEU A 346 24.73 -4.65 -27.80
CA LEU A 346 24.38 -5.83 -27.01
C LEU A 346 23.27 -5.55 -25.98
N GLN A 347 22.97 -4.27 -25.68
CA GLN A 347 21.99 -3.86 -24.66
C GLN A 347 22.26 -4.43 -23.25
N LEU A 348 23.52 -4.81 -22.96
CA LEU A 348 23.94 -5.41 -21.68
C LEU A 348 24.50 -4.40 -20.67
N ALA A 349 24.57 -3.11 -21.02
CA ALA A 349 25.16 -2.10 -20.14
C ALA A 349 24.38 -1.93 -18.82
N CYS A 350 23.05 -1.94 -18.87
CA CYS A 350 22.20 -1.78 -17.68
C CYS A 350 22.37 -2.96 -16.70
N SER A 351 22.37 -4.19 -17.22
CA SER A 351 22.56 -5.40 -16.43
C SER A 351 23.95 -5.46 -15.82
N SER A 352 24.97 -5.11 -16.60
CA SER A 352 26.35 -4.96 -16.13
C SER A 352 26.45 -3.91 -15.02
N GLY A 353 25.79 -2.76 -15.16
CA GLY A 353 25.72 -1.73 -14.13
C GLY A 353 25.10 -2.22 -12.82
N ARG A 354 24.00 -2.98 -12.88
CA ARG A 354 23.37 -3.60 -11.69
C ARG A 354 24.30 -4.59 -10.99
N ILE A 355 25.08 -5.36 -11.75
CA ILE A 355 26.07 -6.29 -11.22
C ILE A 355 27.19 -5.55 -10.48
N LEU A 356 27.76 -4.49 -11.09
CA LEU A 356 28.78 -3.66 -10.45
C LEU A 356 28.26 -3.02 -9.16
N ILE A 357 27.02 -2.53 -9.18
CA ILE A 357 26.34 -1.97 -8.00
C ILE A 357 26.20 -3.04 -6.90
N ALA A 358 25.69 -4.22 -7.24
CA ALA A 358 25.49 -5.31 -6.28
C ALA A 358 26.80 -5.77 -5.65
N PHE A 359 27.88 -5.91 -6.43
CA PHE A 359 29.20 -6.24 -5.88
C PHE A 359 29.78 -5.10 -5.04
N SER A 360 29.58 -3.85 -5.44
CA SER A 360 30.08 -2.71 -4.67
C SER A 360 29.35 -2.54 -3.34
N GLY A 361 28.06 -2.90 -3.26
CA GLY A 361 27.25 -2.75 -2.06
C GLY A 361 27.35 -1.34 -1.48
N ASN A 362 27.72 -1.24 -0.20
CA ASN A 362 27.99 0.03 0.49
C ASN A 362 29.49 0.40 0.52
N HIS A 363 30.36 -0.35 -0.17
CA HIS A 363 31.79 -0.11 -0.20
C HIS A 363 32.15 0.99 -1.20
N VAL A 364 32.24 2.22 -0.70
CA VAL A 364 32.53 3.43 -1.49
C VAL A 364 33.78 3.27 -2.36
N SER A 365 34.87 2.70 -1.85
CA SER A 365 36.14 2.54 -2.59
C SER A 365 36.03 1.61 -3.81
N VAL A 366 35.28 0.51 -3.69
CA VAL A 366 35.03 -0.43 -4.79
C VAL A 366 34.14 0.22 -5.84
N PHE A 367 33.08 0.89 -5.36
CA PHE A 367 32.17 1.61 -6.24
C PHE A 367 32.92 2.69 -7.04
N THR A 368 33.78 3.49 -6.40
CA THR A 368 34.54 4.55 -7.07
C THR A 368 35.46 4.02 -8.16
N ASP A 369 36.19 2.92 -7.92
CA ASP A 369 37.06 2.31 -8.95
C ASP A 369 36.25 1.85 -10.18
N PHE A 370 35.12 1.18 -9.97
CA PHE A 370 34.24 0.83 -11.08
C PHE A 370 33.62 2.05 -11.77
N PHE A 371 33.20 3.05 -11.02
CA PHE A 371 32.63 4.27 -11.56
C PHE A 371 33.62 5.01 -12.45
N ASP A 372 34.87 5.15 -12.02
CA ASP A 372 35.95 5.82 -12.77
C ASP A 372 36.27 5.11 -14.08
N ARG A 373 36.06 3.78 -14.14
CA ARG A 373 36.21 2.99 -15.38
C ARG A 373 34.99 3.09 -16.30
N VAL A 374 33.77 3.13 -15.76
CA VAL A 374 32.53 3.14 -16.54
C VAL A 374 32.20 4.52 -17.10
N ALA A 375 32.40 5.59 -16.32
CA ALA A 375 32.00 6.94 -16.69
C ALA A 375 32.58 7.39 -18.05
N PRO A 376 33.89 7.23 -18.34
CA PRO A 376 34.46 7.60 -19.62
C PRO A 376 33.89 6.80 -20.79
N ILE A 377 33.65 5.49 -20.59
CA ILE A 377 33.12 4.60 -21.64
C ILE A 377 31.68 4.99 -21.99
N SER A 378 30.86 5.25 -20.97
CA SER A 378 29.47 5.67 -21.16
C SER A 378 29.37 7.02 -21.89
N LEU A 379 30.27 7.95 -21.59
CA LEU A 379 30.34 9.24 -22.28
C LEU A 379 30.80 9.10 -23.73
N GLN A 380 31.84 8.31 -24.00
CA GLN A 380 32.27 8.03 -25.37
C GLN A 380 31.15 7.38 -26.19
N SER A 381 30.41 6.45 -25.58
CA SER A 381 29.23 5.82 -26.16
C SER A 381 28.15 6.85 -26.52
N PHE A 382 27.85 7.78 -25.62
CA PHE A 382 26.89 8.86 -25.84
C PHE A 382 27.32 9.81 -26.99
N ILE A 383 28.59 10.20 -27.02
CA ILE A 383 29.10 11.20 -27.98
C ILE A 383 29.22 10.59 -29.38
N PHE A 384 29.92 9.45 -29.52
CA PHE A 384 30.42 9.00 -30.82
C PHE A 384 29.53 7.98 -31.54
N LYS A 385 28.61 7.32 -30.84
CA LYS A 385 27.77 6.29 -31.49
C LYS A 385 26.59 6.88 -32.24
N THR A 386 26.08 6.14 -33.21
CA THR A 386 24.92 6.54 -34.03
C THR A 386 23.63 5.84 -33.62
N ASP A 387 23.72 4.70 -32.94
CA ASP A 387 22.55 3.95 -32.48
C ASP A 387 21.91 4.61 -31.25
N SER A 388 20.63 4.98 -31.36
CA SER A 388 19.88 5.65 -30.30
C SER A 388 19.62 4.71 -29.12
N ASP A 389 19.32 3.43 -29.39
CA ASP A 389 19.02 2.46 -28.34
C ASP A 389 20.27 2.18 -27.50
N GLY A 390 21.41 1.95 -28.16
CA GLY A 390 22.69 1.79 -27.48
C GLY A 390 23.09 3.02 -26.63
N GLN A 391 22.84 4.23 -27.12
CA GLN A 391 23.07 5.46 -26.33
C GLN A 391 22.19 5.50 -25.08
N THR A 392 20.90 5.16 -25.23
CA THR A 392 19.93 5.13 -24.14
C THR A 392 20.35 4.11 -23.07
N HIS A 393 20.68 2.88 -23.45
CA HIS A 393 21.14 1.85 -22.49
C HIS A 393 22.43 2.25 -21.77
N SER A 394 23.37 2.88 -22.48
CA SER A 394 24.61 3.36 -21.89
C SER A 394 24.35 4.47 -20.86
N LEU A 395 23.54 5.47 -21.20
CA LEU A 395 23.17 6.54 -20.26
C LEU A 395 22.34 6.04 -19.08
N ILE A 396 21.43 5.08 -19.28
CA ILE A 396 20.68 4.45 -18.18
C ILE A 396 21.63 3.74 -17.22
N SER A 397 22.59 2.97 -17.73
CA SER A 397 23.59 2.30 -16.89
C SER A 397 24.39 3.30 -16.06
N PHE A 398 24.77 4.43 -16.68
CA PHE A 398 25.49 5.51 -16.01
C PHE A 398 24.63 6.18 -14.93
N LEU A 399 23.37 6.50 -15.25
CA LEU A 399 22.41 7.06 -14.30
C LEU A 399 22.13 6.13 -13.12
N LEU A 400 22.06 4.81 -13.36
CA LEU A 400 21.89 3.81 -12.30
C LEU A 400 23.06 3.83 -11.32
N MET A 401 24.29 3.87 -11.83
CA MET A 401 25.49 3.99 -10.99
C MET A 401 25.49 5.31 -10.22
N MET A 402 25.19 6.44 -10.88
CA MET A 402 25.13 7.76 -10.22
C MET A 402 24.14 7.78 -9.04
N LYS A 403 22.94 7.23 -9.23
CA LYS A 403 21.93 7.13 -8.17
C LYS A 403 22.40 6.27 -6.99
N HIS A 404 23.10 5.18 -7.27
CA HIS A 404 23.68 4.36 -6.21
C HIS A 404 24.80 5.10 -5.48
N GLY A 405 25.68 5.77 -6.22
CA GLY A 405 26.73 6.64 -5.68
C GLY A 405 26.18 7.71 -4.73
N HIS A 406 25.07 8.36 -5.12
CA HIS A 406 24.38 9.33 -4.26
C HIS A 406 23.89 8.66 -2.97
N ARG A 407 23.23 7.48 -3.06
CA ARG A 407 22.73 6.76 -1.87
C ARG A 407 23.82 6.36 -0.88
N ILE A 408 24.99 5.96 -1.36
CA ILE A 408 26.12 5.56 -0.51
C ILE A 408 27.01 6.74 -0.09
N GLY A 409 26.73 7.96 -0.57
CA GLY A 409 27.44 9.18 -0.19
C GLY A 409 28.79 9.39 -0.88
N VAL A 410 28.94 8.96 -2.13
CA VAL A 410 30.14 9.25 -2.94
C VAL A 410 30.26 10.75 -3.19
N ASN A 411 31.49 11.26 -3.14
CA ASN A 411 31.79 12.64 -3.50
C ASN A 411 32.72 12.64 -4.72
N ILE A 412 32.26 13.21 -5.84
CA ILE A 412 33.05 13.32 -7.07
C ILE A 412 33.81 14.66 -7.05
N PRO A 413 35.11 14.69 -7.41
CA PRO A 413 35.85 15.94 -7.51
C PRO A 413 35.17 16.95 -8.43
N ALA A 414 34.95 18.17 -7.93
CA ALA A 414 34.19 19.21 -8.64
C ALA A 414 34.71 19.49 -10.06
N LYS A 415 36.04 19.46 -10.26
CA LYS A 415 36.65 19.69 -11.57
C LYS A 415 36.25 18.63 -12.59
N GLU A 416 36.32 17.36 -12.21
CA GLU A 416 35.95 16.23 -13.07
C GLU A 416 34.45 16.28 -13.38
N ALA A 417 33.61 16.49 -12.36
CA ALA A 417 32.18 16.64 -12.55
C ALA A 417 31.82 17.81 -13.50
N CYS A 418 32.47 18.97 -13.36
CA CYS A 418 32.31 20.12 -14.25
C CYS A 418 32.62 19.78 -15.71
N ASP A 419 33.77 19.14 -15.96
CA ASP A 419 34.20 18.77 -17.31
C ASP A 419 33.21 17.78 -17.94
N LEU A 420 32.72 16.80 -17.17
CA LEU A 420 31.73 15.83 -17.63
C LEU A 420 30.36 16.46 -17.92
N MET A 421 29.89 17.37 -17.05
CA MET A 421 28.64 18.10 -17.27
C MET A 421 28.69 18.93 -18.55
N ARG A 422 29.81 19.63 -18.81
CA ARG A 422 29.99 20.39 -20.05
C ARG A 422 29.91 19.50 -21.28
N LEU A 423 30.63 18.36 -21.27
CA LEU A 423 30.62 17.41 -22.37
C LEU A 423 29.21 16.84 -22.66
N LEU A 424 28.44 16.54 -21.61
CA LEU A 424 27.05 16.08 -21.76
C LEU A 424 26.16 17.15 -22.39
N ILE A 425 26.26 18.39 -21.90
CA ILE A 425 25.46 19.53 -22.37
C ILE A 425 25.78 19.87 -23.84
N GLU A 426 27.06 19.95 -24.20
CA GLU A 426 27.51 20.31 -25.56
C GLU A 426 27.06 19.31 -26.63
N ASN A 427 26.99 18.02 -26.28
CA ASN A 427 26.69 16.94 -27.23
C ASN A 427 25.20 16.51 -27.26
N SER A 428 24.34 17.16 -26.47
CA SER A 428 22.92 16.85 -26.35
C SER A 428 21.92 17.59 -27.29
N PRO A 429 22.18 18.78 -27.88
CA PRO A 429 21.16 19.54 -28.62
C PRO A 429 20.57 18.81 -29.83
N ASN A 430 21.37 17.99 -30.51
CA ASN A 430 20.95 17.27 -31.72
C ASN A 430 20.41 15.84 -31.44
N LYS A 431 20.26 15.46 -30.16
CA LYS A 431 19.84 14.12 -29.74
C LYS A 431 18.31 14.01 -29.58
N SER A 432 17.81 12.78 -29.47
CA SER A 432 16.38 12.52 -29.22
C SER A 432 15.91 13.09 -27.88
N LYS A 433 14.60 13.32 -27.74
CA LYS A 433 14.00 13.83 -26.50
C LYS A 433 14.25 12.92 -25.30
N GLU A 434 14.22 11.60 -25.52
CA GLU A 434 14.50 10.58 -24.50
C GLU A 434 15.95 10.69 -23.97
N LEU A 435 16.92 10.91 -24.87
CA LEU A 435 18.31 11.10 -24.47
C LEU A 435 18.51 12.43 -23.72
N GLN A 436 17.84 13.50 -24.16
CA GLN A 436 17.85 14.78 -23.45
C GLN A 436 17.27 14.66 -22.04
N GLU A 437 16.19 13.88 -21.85
CA GLU A 437 15.61 13.59 -20.54
C GLU A 437 16.63 12.87 -19.63
N LEU A 438 17.29 11.83 -20.14
CA LEU A 438 18.32 11.10 -19.40
C LEU A 438 19.49 12.00 -19.00
N VAL A 439 19.94 12.88 -19.89
CA VAL A 439 20.98 13.87 -19.59
C VAL A 439 20.54 14.79 -18.45
N ILE A 440 19.33 15.35 -18.50
CA ILE A 440 18.81 16.20 -17.41
C ILE A 440 18.78 15.45 -16.08
N ARG A 441 18.38 14.17 -16.08
CA ARG A 441 18.36 13.33 -14.88
C ARG A 441 19.77 13.03 -14.35
N ILE A 442 20.74 12.82 -15.23
CA ILE A 442 22.16 12.65 -14.84
C ILE A 442 22.70 13.95 -14.22
N LEU A 443 22.43 15.10 -14.85
CA LEU A 443 22.81 16.41 -14.30
C LEU A 443 22.19 16.66 -12.92
N ASN A 444 20.95 16.19 -12.69
CA ASN A 444 20.31 16.25 -11.39
C ASN A 444 21.06 15.46 -10.32
N GLU A 445 21.50 14.22 -10.61
CA GLU A 445 22.25 13.41 -9.65
C GLU A 445 23.64 14.02 -9.35
N TYR A 446 24.27 14.69 -10.32
CA TYR A 446 25.55 15.39 -10.09
C TYR A 446 25.44 16.46 -9.00
N LEU A 447 24.30 17.16 -8.90
CA LEU A 447 24.08 18.19 -7.86
C LEU A 447 24.17 17.64 -6.43
N TRP A 448 23.94 16.34 -6.26
CA TRP A 448 24.07 15.65 -4.97
C TRP A 448 25.50 15.13 -4.71
N LEU A 449 26.25 14.85 -5.77
CA LEU A 449 27.57 14.22 -5.71
C LEU A 449 28.73 15.24 -5.66
N SER A 450 28.49 16.49 -6.08
CA SER A 450 29.52 17.52 -6.16
C SER A 450 28.96 18.93 -5.95
N ARG A 451 29.83 19.88 -5.56
CA ARG A 451 29.49 21.31 -5.50
C ARG A 451 29.95 22.03 -6.76
N PHE A 452 29.09 22.90 -7.29
CA PHE A 452 29.34 23.64 -8.52
C PHE A 452 29.37 25.16 -8.28
N ASP A 453 30.06 25.87 -9.17
CA ASP A 453 30.06 27.34 -9.19
C ASP A 453 28.79 27.89 -9.89
N LYS A 454 28.62 29.22 -9.83
CA LYS A 454 27.45 29.89 -10.41
C LYS A 454 27.33 29.67 -11.92
N ASP A 455 28.45 29.68 -12.64
CA ASP A 455 28.46 29.61 -14.11
C ASP A 455 28.01 28.24 -14.62
N HIS A 456 28.45 27.15 -13.96
CA HIS A 456 28.02 25.80 -14.32
C HIS A 456 26.54 25.57 -13.99
N LEU A 457 26.05 26.07 -12.86
CA LEU A 457 24.63 25.99 -12.51
C LEU A 457 23.77 26.72 -13.55
N MET A 458 24.19 27.91 -13.98
CA MET A 458 23.52 28.66 -15.06
C MET A 458 23.47 27.89 -16.38
N LEU A 459 24.57 27.25 -16.78
CA LEU A 459 24.63 26.41 -17.97
C LEU A 459 23.63 25.26 -17.89
N THR A 460 23.58 24.55 -16.75
CA THR A 460 22.66 23.43 -16.53
C THR A 460 21.19 23.86 -16.58
N ILE A 461 20.84 24.97 -15.94
CA ILE A 461 19.47 25.51 -15.95
C ILE A 461 19.06 25.93 -17.37
N HIS A 462 19.90 26.70 -18.06
CA HIS A 462 19.62 27.15 -19.42
C HIS A 462 19.45 25.98 -20.38
N PHE A 463 20.30 24.95 -20.26
CA PHE A 463 20.18 23.74 -21.06
C PHE A 463 18.82 23.05 -20.83
N ALA A 464 18.43 22.78 -19.58
CA ALA A 464 17.19 22.08 -19.27
C ALA A 464 15.94 22.84 -19.73
N ILE A 465 15.91 24.17 -19.52
CA ILE A 465 14.80 25.03 -20.00
C ILE A 465 14.73 25.03 -21.53
N ASN A 466 15.87 25.13 -22.22
CA ASN A 466 15.90 25.15 -23.68
C ASN A 466 15.47 23.81 -24.29
N CYS A 467 15.82 22.66 -23.69
CA CYS A 467 15.33 21.35 -24.12
C CYS A 467 13.79 21.28 -24.07
N VAL A 468 13.18 21.76 -22.97
CA VAL A 468 11.71 21.78 -22.85
C VAL A 468 11.09 22.68 -23.93
N ARG A 469 11.63 23.89 -24.14
CA ARG A 469 11.13 24.84 -25.15
C ARG A 469 11.21 24.26 -26.57
N GLN A 470 12.35 23.71 -26.96
CA GLN A 470 12.56 23.14 -28.29
C GLN A 470 11.69 21.88 -28.53
N SER A 471 11.36 21.15 -27.47
CA SER A 471 10.53 19.93 -27.56
C SER A 471 9.03 20.20 -27.81
N GLY A 472 8.59 21.46 -27.73
CA GLY A 472 7.16 21.83 -27.75
C GLY A 472 6.46 21.52 -26.42
N TYR A 473 7.17 21.64 -25.30
CA TYR A 473 6.68 21.38 -23.95
C TYR A 473 6.28 19.91 -23.72
N ASP A 474 7.19 18.98 -24.02
CA ASP A 474 7.01 17.55 -23.72
C ASP A 474 6.92 17.27 -22.21
N SER A 475 6.00 16.37 -21.79
CA SER A 475 5.72 16.13 -20.37
C SER A 475 6.87 15.44 -19.63
N GLN A 476 7.62 14.54 -20.28
CA GLN A 476 8.73 13.83 -19.63
C GLN A 476 9.91 14.77 -19.38
N LEU A 477 10.25 15.59 -20.39
CA LEU A 477 11.28 16.62 -20.26
C LEU A 477 10.90 17.69 -19.23
N GLN A 478 9.63 18.10 -19.19
CA GLN A 478 9.15 19.01 -18.16
C GLN A 478 9.37 18.43 -16.76
N ASN A 479 8.95 17.19 -16.52
CA ASN A 479 9.12 16.56 -15.21
C ASN A 479 10.59 16.43 -14.80
N ALA A 480 11.48 16.05 -15.73
CA ALA A 480 12.91 15.99 -15.47
C ALA A 480 13.50 17.37 -15.13
N CYS A 481 13.08 18.42 -15.85
CA CYS A 481 13.51 19.80 -15.62
C CYS A 481 13.00 20.34 -14.27
N LEU A 482 11.74 20.07 -13.93
CA LEU A 482 11.16 20.48 -12.64
C LEU A 482 11.84 19.79 -11.45
N LEU A 483 12.18 18.51 -11.57
CA LEU A 483 12.95 17.78 -10.55
C LEU A 483 14.36 18.37 -10.36
N LEU A 484 15.01 18.77 -11.46
CA LEU A 484 16.28 19.47 -11.43
C LEU A 484 16.17 20.80 -10.67
N ILE A 485 15.13 21.57 -10.96
CA ILE A 485 14.83 22.84 -10.28
C ILE A 485 14.59 22.64 -8.79
N GLU A 486 13.84 21.61 -8.40
CA GLU A 486 13.59 21.29 -6.98
C GLU A 486 14.89 20.93 -6.25
N THR A 487 15.76 20.16 -6.89
CA THR A 487 17.07 19.79 -6.32
C THR A 487 17.99 21.02 -6.20
N LEU A 488 18.02 21.88 -7.21
CA LEU A 488 18.74 23.15 -7.15
C LEU A 488 18.23 24.03 -6.03
N ALA A 489 16.90 24.07 -5.85
CA ALA A 489 16.31 24.83 -4.78
C ALA A 489 16.75 24.31 -3.41
N GLN A 490 16.78 22.99 -3.24
CA GLN A 490 17.20 22.35 -2.00
C GLN A 490 18.70 22.54 -1.68
N GLN A 491 19.59 22.51 -2.69
CA GLN A 491 21.04 22.55 -2.48
C GLN A 491 21.64 23.96 -2.50
N TYR A 492 21.05 24.89 -3.26
CA TYR A 492 21.60 26.22 -3.56
C TYR A 492 20.62 27.36 -3.23
N ASP A 493 19.86 27.21 -2.14
CA ASP A 493 18.78 28.08 -1.68
C ASP A 493 19.04 29.60 -1.78
N GLY A 494 20.25 30.04 -1.41
CA GLY A 494 20.62 31.47 -1.42
C GLY A 494 20.89 32.06 -2.80
N LEU A 495 21.09 31.25 -3.84
CA LEU A 495 21.48 31.69 -5.18
C LEU A 495 20.35 31.59 -6.21
N ILE A 496 19.28 30.85 -5.90
CA ILE A 496 18.15 30.59 -6.81
C ILE A 496 17.59 31.88 -7.43
N TYR A 497 17.41 32.92 -6.61
CA TYR A 497 16.82 34.17 -7.06
C TYR A 497 17.63 34.83 -8.18
N GLU A 498 18.95 34.90 -7.98
CA GLU A 498 19.90 35.47 -8.95
C GLU A 498 20.13 34.58 -10.16
N LEU A 499 20.02 33.26 -9.99
CA LEU A 499 20.30 32.29 -11.05
C LEU A 499 19.20 32.33 -12.12
N TYR A 500 17.93 32.20 -11.74
CA TYR A 500 16.87 32.03 -12.75
C TYR A 500 15.51 32.63 -12.40
N VAL A 501 15.16 32.79 -11.13
CA VAL A 501 13.83 33.29 -10.75
C VAL A 501 13.60 34.71 -11.26
N ALA A 502 14.58 35.60 -11.13
CA ALA A 502 14.47 36.97 -11.64
C ALA A 502 14.21 37.02 -13.15
N ASN A 503 14.92 36.19 -13.92
CA ASN A 503 14.77 36.10 -15.38
C ASN A 503 13.39 35.54 -15.77
N ILE A 504 12.91 34.50 -15.07
CA ILE A 504 11.60 33.91 -15.32
C ILE A 504 10.46 34.88 -14.97
N MET A 505 10.58 35.61 -13.87
CA MET A 505 9.62 36.66 -13.51
C MET A 505 9.55 37.73 -14.60
N GLN A 506 10.70 38.21 -15.09
CA GLN A 506 10.75 39.17 -16.18
C GLN A 506 10.17 38.60 -17.50
N GLU A 507 10.37 37.32 -17.79
CA GLU A 507 9.80 36.67 -18.97
C GLU A 507 8.27 36.57 -18.88
N ILE A 508 7.73 36.24 -17.70
CA ILE A 508 6.28 36.25 -17.46
C ILE A 508 5.72 37.68 -17.59
N GLU A 509 6.47 38.71 -17.18
CA GLU A 509 6.06 40.11 -17.34
C GLU A 509 5.94 40.52 -18.81
N CYS A 510 6.96 40.17 -19.60
CA CYS A 510 7.08 40.55 -21.01
C CYS A 510 6.26 39.68 -21.96
N SER A 511 5.87 38.47 -21.55
CA SER A 511 5.13 37.53 -22.41
C SER A 511 3.73 38.06 -22.76
N THR A 512 3.43 38.11 -24.06
CA THR A 512 2.06 38.29 -24.57
C THR A 512 1.30 36.97 -24.41
N LEU A 513 0.01 37.05 -24.10
CA LEU A 513 -0.89 35.94 -23.70
C LEU A 513 -1.17 34.87 -24.78
N VAL A 514 -0.26 34.64 -25.72
CA VAL A 514 -0.50 33.88 -26.95
C VAL A 514 -0.16 32.38 -26.84
N ASP A 515 0.77 31.97 -25.96
CA ASP A 515 1.15 30.55 -25.77
C ASP A 515 0.91 30.06 -24.33
N GLU A 516 -0.23 29.38 -24.11
CA GLU A 516 -0.64 28.85 -22.81
C GLU A 516 0.35 27.83 -22.22
N ARG A 517 1.03 27.03 -23.06
CA ARG A 517 1.93 25.97 -22.58
C ARG A 517 3.22 26.55 -22.01
N GLN A 518 3.74 27.60 -22.64
CA GLN A 518 4.90 28.34 -22.14
C GLN A 518 4.62 28.95 -20.77
N MET A 519 3.49 29.65 -20.63
CA MET A 519 3.13 30.28 -19.36
C MET A 519 2.95 29.26 -18.24
N LEU A 520 2.27 28.14 -18.51
CA LEU A 520 2.11 27.06 -17.53
C LEU A 520 3.45 26.46 -17.10
N PHE A 521 4.37 26.25 -18.05
CA PHE A 521 5.70 25.75 -17.74
C PHE A 521 6.50 26.73 -16.86
N LEU A 522 6.54 28.02 -17.21
CA LEU A 522 7.25 29.04 -16.42
C LEU A 522 6.69 29.16 -14.99
N GLN A 523 5.37 29.07 -14.83
CA GLN A 523 4.73 29.03 -13.52
C GLN A 523 5.10 27.77 -12.73
N ASN A 524 5.15 26.61 -13.38
CA ASN A 524 5.56 25.37 -12.74
C ASN A 524 7.03 25.45 -12.28
N ILE A 525 7.90 26.15 -13.00
CA ILE A 525 9.26 26.43 -12.54
C ILE A 525 9.24 27.25 -11.24
N LEU A 526 8.49 28.35 -11.19
CA LEU A 526 8.34 29.15 -9.97
C LEU A 526 7.81 28.30 -8.81
N ARG A 527 6.83 27.44 -9.08
CA ARG A 527 6.25 26.50 -8.10
C ARG A 527 7.29 25.52 -7.56
N SER A 528 8.02 24.82 -8.41
CA SER A 528 9.08 23.87 -8.03
C SER A 528 10.22 24.56 -7.27
N SER A 529 10.53 25.81 -7.61
CA SER A 529 11.52 26.62 -6.88
C SER A 529 11.11 26.84 -5.42
N CYS A 530 9.82 27.06 -5.15
CA CYS A 530 9.32 27.29 -3.79
C CYS A 530 9.11 26.01 -2.99
N GLN A 531 8.83 24.88 -3.67
CA GLN A 531 8.45 23.63 -3.01
C GLN A 531 9.54 23.10 -2.06
N SER A 532 10.80 23.19 -2.48
CA SER A 532 11.96 22.70 -1.71
C SER A 532 12.81 23.80 -1.09
N SER A 533 12.52 25.08 -1.39
CA SER A 533 13.35 26.18 -0.89
C SER A 533 13.13 26.46 0.60
N SER A 534 14.21 26.83 1.29
CA SER A 534 14.23 27.30 2.68
C SER A 534 14.37 28.83 2.78
N SER A 535 14.62 29.53 1.66
CA SER A 535 14.86 30.97 1.64
C SER A 535 13.55 31.77 1.70
N SER A 536 13.28 32.41 2.84
CA SER A 536 12.09 33.26 3.03
C SER A 536 12.05 34.45 2.05
N SER A 537 13.20 35.04 1.70
CA SER A 537 13.28 36.20 0.81
C SER A 537 12.90 35.88 -0.65
N THR A 538 13.33 34.71 -1.16
CA THR A 538 12.97 34.24 -2.49
C THR A 538 11.47 33.99 -2.59
N ILE A 539 10.91 33.31 -1.58
CA ILE A 539 9.47 32.99 -1.55
C ILE A 539 8.65 34.28 -1.44
N ILE A 540 9.03 35.22 -0.57
CA ILE A 540 8.37 36.52 -0.44
C ILE A 540 8.37 37.27 -1.78
N SER A 541 9.49 37.29 -2.50
CA SER A 541 9.61 37.98 -3.79
C SER A 541 8.69 37.37 -4.86
N ILE A 542 8.62 36.04 -4.93
CA ILE A 542 7.72 35.33 -5.83
C ILE A 542 6.25 35.60 -5.47
N VAL A 543 5.91 35.58 -4.17
CA VAL A 543 4.56 35.89 -3.71
C VAL A 543 4.16 37.32 -4.06
N THR A 544 5.05 38.31 -3.85
CA THR A 544 4.77 39.70 -4.24
C THR A 544 4.55 39.85 -5.74
N PHE A 545 5.36 39.16 -6.54
CA PHE A 545 5.23 39.15 -8.00
C PHE A 545 3.90 38.55 -8.46
N LEU A 546 3.54 37.38 -7.94
CA LEU A 546 2.27 36.74 -8.25
C LEU A 546 1.08 37.61 -7.85
N MET A 547 1.16 38.32 -6.72
CA MET A 547 0.14 39.27 -6.28
C MET A 547 -0.03 40.43 -7.28
N ASP A 548 1.08 41.06 -7.69
CA ASP A 548 1.03 42.19 -8.63
C ASP A 548 0.50 41.74 -10.01
N ARG A 549 0.82 40.51 -10.45
CA ARG A 549 0.26 39.93 -11.68
C ARG A 549 -1.23 39.61 -11.54
N LEU A 550 -1.67 39.03 -10.43
CA LEU A 550 -3.10 38.77 -10.17
C LEU A 550 -3.93 40.06 -10.30
N VAL A 551 -3.39 41.20 -9.85
CA VAL A 551 -4.03 42.52 -10.01
C VAL A 551 -4.23 42.91 -11.47
N LEU A 552 -3.23 42.68 -12.32
CA LEU A 552 -3.31 42.99 -13.74
C LEU A 552 -4.28 42.08 -14.50
N PHE A 553 -4.35 40.80 -14.12
CA PHE A 553 -5.25 39.84 -14.76
C PHE A 553 -6.73 40.09 -14.46
N THR A 554 -7.05 40.60 -13.27
CA THR A 554 -8.43 40.99 -12.96
C THR A 554 -8.92 42.20 -13.75
N LEU A 555 -8.00 43.05 -14.23
CA LEU A 555 -8.31 44.26 -14.99
C LEU A 555 -8.47 43.99 -16.50
N ASN A 556 -7.88 42.90 -17.03
CA ASN A 556 -7.73 42.64 -18.46
C ASN A 556 -8.35 41.28 -18.88
N ASN A 557 -9.69 41.19 -18.88
CA ASN A 557 -10.53 40.14 -19.49
C ASN A 557 -10.32 38.67 -19.06
N VAL A 558 -11.42 37.93 -19.18
CA VAL A 558 -11.81 36.72 -18.42
C VAL A 558 -11.31 35.38 -19.00
N ASP A 559 -10.64 35.37 -20.15
CA ASP A 559 -10.45 34.14 -20.95
C ASP A 559 -9.34 33.18 -20.44
N HIS A 560 -8.67 33.46 -19.32
CA HIS A 560 -7.49 32.71 -18.84
C HIS A 560 -7.65 32.05 -17.45
N LEU A 561 -8.77 31.37 -17.20
CA LEU A 561 -9.06 30.69 -15.93
C LEU A 561 -8.01 29.62 -15.55
N VAL A 562 -7.43 28.92 -16.52
CA VAL A 562 -6.39 27.89 -16.31
C VAL A 562 -5.11 28.52 -15.74
N TYR A 563 -4.71 29.66 -16.28
CA TYR A 563 -3.55 30.42 -15.82
C TYR A 563 -3.76 30.98 -14.41
N LEU A 564 -4.95 31.52 -14.13
CA LEU A 564 -5.35 31.97 -12.80
C LEU A 564 -5.28 30.81 -11.78
N THR A 565 -5.83 29.65 -12.13
CA THR A 565 -5.83 28.45 -11.28
C THR A 565 -4.40 28.00 -10.96
N ASN A 566 -3.49 28.03 -11.94
CA ASN A 566 -2.10 27.61 -11.71
C ASN A 566 -1.27 28.64 -10.92
N MET A 567 -1.50 29.95 -11.11
CA MET A 567 -0.94 30.99 -10.22
C MET A 567 -1.38 30.77 -8.79
N ILE A 568 -2.67 30.50 -8.59
CA ILE A 568 -3.27 30.24 -7.29
C ILE A 568 -2.67 28.98 -6.67
N GLY A 569 -2.50 27.91 -7.44
CA GLY A 569 -1.81 26.70 -6.98
C GLY A 569 -0.36 26.97 -6.54
N THR A 570 0.38 27.76 -7.33
CA THR A 570 1.75 28.19 -7.00
C THR A 570 1.77 29.02 -5.72
N PHE A 571 0.82 29.94 -5.59
CA PHE A 571 0.65 30.80 -4.43
C PHE A 571 0.38 30.00 -3.15
N ARG A 572 -0.50 29.00 -3.20
CA ARG A 572 -0.82 28.12 -2.07
C ARG A 572 0.42 27.42 -1.53
N ILE A 573 1.29 26.93 -2.42
CA ILE A 573 2.55 26.28 -2.05
C ILE A 573 3.52 27.27 -1.41
N CYS A 574 3.64 28.48 -1.97
CA CYS A 574 4.49 29.51 -1.37
C CYS A 574 4.05 29.84 0.06
N VAL A 575 2.75 30.02 0.29
CA VAL A 575 2.20 30.35 1.62
C VAL A 575 2.33 29.19 2.61
N SER A 576 2.10 27.94 2.18
CA SER A 576 2.29 26.79 3.08
C SER A 576 3.75 26.60 3.48
N ARG A 577 4.70 26.93 2.59
CA ARG A 577 6.13 26.89 2.92
C ARG A 577 6.51 28.03 3.87
N LEU A 578 6.02 29.24 3.63
CA LEU A 578 6.22 30.37 4.56
C LEU A 578 5.68 30.05 5.95
N SER A 579 4.51 29.43 6.08
CA SER A 579 3.93 29.12 7.40
C SER A 579 4.73 28.09 8.22
N THR A 580 5.52 27.25 7.55
CA THR A 580 6.40 26.27 8.21
C THR A 580 7.75 26.83 8.67
N GLN A 581 8.11 28.07 8.29
CA GLN A 581 9.39 28.69 8.63
C GLN A 581 9.37 29.39 10.02
N GLN A 582 10.51 29.39 10.72
CA GLN A 582 10.61 29.80 12.13
C GLN A 582 10.54 31.33 12.37
N ASP A 583 10.68 32.17 11.34
CA ASP A 583 10.69 33.65 11.47
C ASP A 583 9.27 34.24 11.58
N LEU A 584 8.58 33.92 12.68
CA LEU A 584 7.14 34.23 12.89
C LEU A 584 6.76 35.72 12.76
N PHE A 585 7.65 36.65 13.07
CA PHE A 585 7.33 38.09 13.11
C PHE A 585 7.21 38.75 11.73
N SER A 586 8.16 38.49 10.81
CA SER A 586 8.09 39.05 9.45
C SER A 586 6.97 38.42 8.63
N ILE A 587 6.69 37.13 8.87
CA ILE A 587 5.63 36.36 8.21
C ILE A 587 4.25 36.89 8.63
N ALA A 588 4.05 37.27 9.89
CA ALA A 588 2.79 37.82 10.38
C ALA A 588 2.44 39.17 9.71
N ASP A 589 3.43 40.07 9.62
CA ASP A 589 3.26 41.36 8.94
C ASP A 589 3.08 41.20 7.43
N PHE A 590 3.80 40.24 6.83
CA PHE A 590 3.64 39.89 5.42
C PHE A 590 2.25 39.33 5.12
N ASN A 591 1.74 38.40 5.93
CA ASN A 591 0.40 37.84 5.81
C ASN A 591 -0.67 38.94 5.94
N LYS A 592 -0.49 39.88 6.88
CA LYS A 592 -1.38 41.03 7.03
C LYS A 592 -1.38 41.92 5.77
N LEU A 593 -0.21 42.19 5.20
CA LEU A 593 -0.08 42.95 3.95
C LEU A 593 -0.76 42.21 2.79
N CYS A 594 -0.49 40.93 2.61
CA CYS A 594 -1.07 40.10 1.56
C CYS A 594 -2.59 40.06 1.65
N ILE A 595 -3.16 39.79 2.83
CA ILE A 595 -4.61 39.75 3.05
C ILE A 595 -5.22 41.13 2.77
N SER A 596 -4.59 42.21 3.24
CA SER A 596 -5.09 43.57 2.97
C SER A 596 -5.06 43.93 1.47
N ARG A 597 -4.03 43.51 0.73
CA ARG A 597 -3.93 43.72 -0.73
C ARG A 597 -4.96 42.87 -1.46
N PHE A 598 -5.16 41.64 -1.01
CA PHE A 598 -6.10 40.69 -1.56
C PHE A 598 -7.56 41.14 -1.42
N LEU A 599 -7.96 41.54 -0.21
CA LEU A 599 -9.29 42.08 0.05
C LEU A 599 -9.52 43.37 -0.73
N ARG A 600 -8.50 44.25 -0.82
CA ARG A 600 -8.58 45.45 -1.66
C ARG A 600 -8.83 45.14 -3.13
N LEU A 601 -8.14 44.13 -3.67
CA LEU A 601 -8.34 43.68 -5.04
C LEU A 601 -9.78 43.19 -5.25
N LEU A 602 -10.22 42.22 -4.44
CA LEU A 602 -11.54 41.61 -4.56
C LEU A 602 -12.67 42.62 -4.44
N ILE A 603 -12.55 43.55 -3.48
CA ILE A 603 -13.54 44.59 -3.28
C ILE A 603 -13.55 45.56 -4.47
N ARG A 604 -12.39 45.93 -5.02
CA ARG A 604 -12.31 46.78 -6.23
C ARG A 604 -12.94 46.10 -7.44
N THR A 605 -12.64 44.83 -7.68
CA THR A 605 -13.16 44.07 -8.83
C THR A 605 -14.67 43.84 -8.74
N CYS A 606 -15.21 43.60 -7.55
CA CYS A 606 -16.65 43.33 -7.36
C CYS A 606 -17.49 44.60 -7.23
N PHE A 607 -16.95 45.72 -6.70
CA PHE A 607 -17.74 46.90 -6.34
C PHE A 607 -17.46 48.17 -7.17
N ILE A 608 -16.25 48.37 -7.69
CA ILE A 608 -15.89 49.65 -8.35
C ILE A 608 -16.07 49.53 -9.87
N GLU A 609 -15.52 48.49 -10.48
CA GLU A 609 -15.47 48.33 -11.95
C GLU A 609 -16.76 47.71 -12.55
N SER A 610 -17.63 47.16 -11.72
CA SER A 610 -18.98 46.68 -12.13
C SER A 610 -19.93 47.81 -12.53
N THR A 611 -19.58 49.06 -12.25
CA THR A 611 -20.39 50.25 -12.62
C THR A 611 -20.04 50.82 -14.01
N THR A 612 -18.92 50.41 -14.61
CA THR A 612 -18.41 50.95 -15.88
C THR A 612 -18.37 49.89 -16.98
N THR A 613 -19.51 49.60 -17.61
CA THR A 613 -19.66 49.03 -18.99
C THR A 613 -18.81 47.81 -19.43
N THR A 614 -18.07 47.12 -18.57
CA THR A 614 -17.40 45.85 -18.85
C THR A 614 -18.14 44.71 -18.14
N ALA A 615 -18.22 43.55 -18.79
CA ALA A 615 -18.98 42.40 -18.33
C ALA A 615 -18.70 42.04 -16.85
N PRO A 616 -19.70 41.59 -16.08
CA PRO A 616 -19.52 41.21 -14.68
C PRO A 616 -18.45 40.13 -14.52
N CYS A 617 -17.63 40.24 -13.46
CA CYS A 617 -16.64 39.23 -13.11
C CYS A 617 -17.31 37.85 -12.95
N PRO A 618 -16.77 36.75 -13.51
CA PRO A 618 -17.37 35.42 -13.36
C PRO A 618 -17.33 34.93 -11.92
N SER A 619 -18.38 34.22 -11.49
CA SER A 619 -18.45 33.50 -10.20
C SER A 619 -17.22 32.58 -9.99
N ASP A 620 -16.73 31.92 -11.06
CA ASP A 620 -15.53 31.08 -11.00
C ASP A 620 -14.25 31.83 -10.57
N VAL A 621 -14.11 33.09 -10.96
CA VAL A 621 -12.97 33.93 -10.56
C VAL A 621 -13.10 34.25 -9.08
N ILE A 622 -14.28 34.68 -8.62
CA ILE A 622 -14.57 34.97 -7.21
C ILE A 622 -14.28 33.75 -6.34
N ARG A 623 -14.69 32.56 -6.77
CA ARG A 623 -14.41 31.28 -6.11
C ARG A 623 -12.90 31.03 -6.01
N GLN A 624 -12.16 31.17 -7.10
CA GLN A 624 -10.71 30.99 -7.09
C GLN A 624 -10.01 31.94 -6.11
N PHE A 625 -10.43 33.21 -6.07
CA PHE A 625 -9.94 34.18 -5.11
C PHE A 625 -10.36 33.82 -3.66
N ALA A 626 -11.62 33.53 -3.40
CA ALA A 626 -12.05 33.13 -2.06
C ALA A 626 -11.33 31.86 -1.55
N SER A 627 -10.95 30.95 -2.46
CA SER A 627 -10.11 29.79 -2.12
C SER A 627 -8.69 30.17 -1.68
N LEU A 628 -8.10 31.22 -2.28
CA LEU A 628 -6.84 31.79 -1.78
C LEU A 628 -7.01 32.34 -0.37
N PHE A 629 -8.07 33.14 -0.14
CA PHE A 629 -8.36 33.72 1.18
C PHE A 629 -8.54 32.64 2.25
N HIS A 630 -9.26 31.56 1.93
CA HIS A 630 -9.39 30.40 2.80
C HIS A 630 -8.03 29.78 3.15
N HIS A 631 -7.16 29.57 2.15
CA HIS A 631 -5.83 28.99 2.36
C HIS A 631 -4.90 29.88 3.19
N PHE A 632 -5.01 31.20 3.06
CA PHE A 632 -4.30 32.15 3.93
C PHE A 632 -4.74 32.04 5.38
N LEU A 633 -6.06 32.02 5.63
CA LEU A 633 -6.59 31.93 6.98
C LEU A 633 -6.22 30.59 7.64
N LEU A 634 -6.23 29.49 6.88
CA LEU A 634 -5.83 28.16 7.36
C LEU A 634 -4.36 28.13 7.80
N ASN A 635 -3.48 28.84 7.10
CA ASN A 635 -2.04 28.90 7.37
C ASN A 635 -1.63 30.09 8.26
N CYS A 636 -2.58 30.85 8.80
CA CYS A 636 -2.30 31.98 9.67
C CYS A 636 -1.87 31.49 11.07
N SER A 637 -0.59 31.67 11.41
CA SER A 637 -0.03 31.22 12.69
C SER A 637 -0.44 32.08 13.90
N SER A 638 -0.82 33.34 13.67
CA SER A 638 -1.21 34.28 14.73
C SER A 638 -2.72 34.29 14.95
N LYS A 639 -3.15 33.84 16.14
CA LYS A 639 -4.55 33.87 16.57
C LYS A 639 -5.12 35.30 16.58
N ASP A 640 -4.32 36.28 17.00
CA ASP A 640 -4.77 37.67 17.10
C ASP A 640 -5.07 38.28 15.73
N ILE A 641 -4.24 37.96 14.72
CA ILE A 641 -4.45 38.43 13.34
C ILE A 641 -5.68 37.75 12.73
N TRP A 642 -5.82 36.45 12.95
CA TRP A 642 -7.01 35.71 12.51
C TRP A 642 -8.28 36.34 13.11
N GLN A 643 -8.28 36.59 14.42
CA GLN A 643 -9.43 37.15 15.14
C GLN A 643 -9.77 38.58 14.69
N GLN A 644 -8.77 39.43 14.47
CA GLN A 644 -8.97 40.78 13.90
C GLN A 644 -9.60 40.75 12.50
N ILE A 645 -9.21 39.79 11.66
CA ILE A 645 -9.76 39.65 10.31
C ILE A 645 -11.20 39.13 10.38
N THR A 646 -11.47 38.13 11.20
CA THR A 646 -12.83 37.59 11.36
C THR A 646 -13.80 38.63 11.91
N ASP A 647 -13.37 39.43 12.90
CA ASP A 647 -14.19 40.50 13.46
C ASP A 647 -14.52 41.58 12.41
N LYS A 648 -13.54 41.92 11.56
CA LYS A 648 -13.76 42.86 10.45
C LYS A 648 -14.71 42.29 9.39
N VAL A 649 -14.59 41.01 9.04
CA VAL A 649 -15.49 40.33 8.07
C VAL A 649 -16.90 40.27 8.64
N TRP A 650 -17.03 39.97 9.92
CA TRP A 650 -18.31 39.94 10.62
C TRP A 650 -18.99 41.30 10.66
N MET A 651 -18.26 42.33 11.11
CA MET A 651 -18.76 43.69 11.12
C MET A 651 -19.25 44.09 9.73
N ALA A 652 -18.51 43.73 8.69
CA ALA A 652 -18.91 44.02 7.31
C ALA A 652 -20.16 43.27 6.86
N PHE A 653 -20.36 42.03 7.32
CA PHE A 653 -21.58 41.25 7.11
C PHE A 653 -22.80 41.92 7.78
N ASN A 654 -22.66 42.29 9.05
CA ASN A 654 -23.73 42.91 9.84
C ASN A 654 -24.13 44.30 9.34
N SER A 655 -23.14 45.17 9.11
CA SER A 655 -23.40 46.54 8.68
C SER A 655 -23.68 46.66 7.18
N LYS A 656 -23.56 45.55 6.42
CA LYS A 656 -23.59 45.53 4.95
C LYS A 656 -22.63 46.57 4.34
N ASP A 657 -21.49 46.79 5.01
CA ASP A 657 -20.52 47.84 4.68
C ASP A 657 -19.11 47.28 4.76
N LEU A 658 -18.40 47.25 3.62
CA LEU A 658 -17.06 46.67 3.53
C LEU A 658 -15.92 47.62 3.95
N ARG A 659 -16.23 48.82 4.48
CA ARG A 659 -15.24 49.81 4.93
C ARG A 659 -14.20 49.27 5.93
N SER A 660 -14.59 48.36 6.83
CA SER A 660 -13.67 47.77 7.81
C SER A 660 -12.59 46.89 7.17
N LEU A 661 -12.91 46.28 6.02
CA LEU A 661 -12.04 45.40 5.24
C LEU A 661 -11.23 46.15 4.18
N TYR A 662 -11.71 47.32 3.77
CA TYR A 662 -11.09 48.20 2.79
C TYR A 662 -10.58 49.48 3.46
N GLU A 663 -9.32 49.52 3.87
CA GLU A 663 -8.70 50.79 4.30
C GLU A 663 -8.59 51.74 3.08
N PRO A 664 -9.31 52.87 3.04
CA PRO A 664 -9.43 53.65 1.83
C PRO A 664 -8.31 54.69 1.69
N ASP A 665 -7.72 54.74 0.50
CA ASP A 665 -7.45 56.02 -0.16
C ASP A 665 -8.72 56.39 -0.95
N ARG A 666 -9.57 57.25 -0.36
CA ARG A 666 -10.63 58.04 -1.02
C ARG A 666 -11.87 57.32 -1.62
N ILE A 667 -12.59 56.49 -0.86
CA ILE A 667 -13.98 56.08 -1.22
C ILE A 667 -14.90 56.23 0.00
N LEU A 668 -16.00 56.98 -0.15
CA LEU A 668 -16.87 57.41 0.95
C LEU A 668 -17.99 56.41 1.32
N SER A 669 -18.32 55.40 0.49
CA SER A 669 -19.23 54.29 0.85
C SER A 669 -19.14 53.12 -0.14
N ILE A 670 -18.92 51.90 0.35
CA ILE A 670 -19.07 50.64 -0.40
C ILE A 670 -20.17 49.83 0.29
N ALA A 671 -21.42 50.26 0.11
CA ALA A 671 -22.57 49.55 0.64
C ALA A 671 -22.87 48.33 -0.22
N VAL A 672 -23.06 47.16 0.41
CA VAL A 672 -23.49 45.94 -0.26
C VAL A 672 -24.93 46.12 -0.69
N ASN A 673 -25.17 46.13 -2.01
CA ASN A 673 -26.52 46.12 -2.53
C ASN A 673 -27.04 44.68 -2.54
N SER A 674 -28.05 44.40 -1.73
CA SER A 674 -28.61 43.05 -1.62
C SER A 674 -29.32 42.56 -2.87
N SER A 675 -29.48 43.40 -3.90
CA SER A 675 -29.99 42.99 -5.22
C SER A 675 -28.88 42.59 -6.20
N VAL A 676 -27.59 42.66 -5.82
CA VAL A 676 -26.46 42.31 -6.70
C VAL A 676 -25.84 41.01 -6.20
N ASP A 677 -26.15 39.92 -6.91
CA ASP A 677 -25.73 38.54 -6.61
C ASP A 677 -24.24 38.42 -6.29
N ILE A 678 -23.38 39.00 -7.13
CA ILE A 678 -21.90 38.95 -7.02
C ILE A 678 -21.38 39.51 -5.70
N GLN A 679 -22.03 40.55 -5.16
CA GLN A 679 -21.59 41.21 -3.94
C GLN A 679 -21.90 40.36 -2.70
N ILE A 680 -23.06 39.68 -2.72
CA ILE A 680 -23.46 38.76 -1.66
C ILE A 680 -22.66 37.46 -1.75
N GLU A 681 -22.40 36.96 -2.96
CA GLU A 681 -21.58 35.79 -3.20
C GLU A 681 -20.17 35.95 -2.58
N LEU A 682 -19.48 37.06 -2.87
CA LEU A 682 -18.17 37.37 -2.28
C LEU A 682 -18.23 37.37 -0.74
N LEU A 683 -19.23 38.06 -0.18
CA LEU A 683 -19.38 38.21 1.26
C LEU A 683 -19.59 36.84 1.94
N LEU A 684 -20.45 35.99 1.37
CA LEU A 684 -20.69 34.64 1.87
C LEU A 684 -19.45 33.75 1.80
N HIS A 685 -18.65 33.87 0.74
CA HIS A 685 -17.39 33.15 0.64
C HIS A 685 -16.37 33.55 1.71
N LEU A 686 -16.29 34.84 2.04
CA LEU A 686 -15.42 35.33 3.13
C LEU A 686 -15.88 34.79 4.48
N VAL A 687 -17.19 34.86 4.75
CA VAL A 687 -17.79 34.31 5.99
C VAL A 687 -17.56 32.80 6.09
N TYR A 688 -17.83 32.05 5.03
CA TYR A 688 -17.60 30.60 4.97
C TYR A 688 -16.13 30.24 5.24
N SER A 689 -15.20 30.99 4.66
CA SER A 689 -13.75 30.79 4.86
C SER A 689 -13.33 31.02 6.31
N CYS A 690 -13.88 32.04 6.97
CA CYS A 690 -13.65 32.32 8.39
C CYS A 690 -14.23 31.20 9.27
N LEU A 691 -15.48 30.79 9.03
CA LEU A 691 -16.13 29.72 9.78
C LEU A 691 -15.34 28.41 9.70
N ARG A 692 -14.91 28.01 8.50
CA ARG A 692 -14.20 26.75 8.28
C ARG A 692 -12.83 26.71 8.96
N THR A 693 -12.06 27.80 8.91
CA THR A 693 -10.70 27.88 9.46
C THR A 693 -10.63 28.13 10.97
N CYS A 694 -11.76 28.41 11.61
CA CYS A 694 -11.84 28.60 13.05
C CYS A 694 -11.43 27.34 13.85
N ASN A 695 -10.66 27.49 14.92
CA ASN A 695 -10.45 26.40 15.88
C ASN A 695 -11.67 26.30 16.83
N ASP A 696 -12.08 25.09 17.20
CA ASP A 696 -13.34 24.82 17.95
C ASP A 696 -13.48 25.60 19.28
N ASN A 697 -12.39 26.12 19.84
CA ASN A 697 -12.38 26.84 21.12
C ASN A 697 -12.32 28.38 21.00
N SER A 698 -12.47 28.97 19.81
CA SER A 698 -12.16 30.40 19.58
C SER A 698 -13.35 31.34 19.31
N LEU A 699 -14.54 30.83 18.98
CA LEU A 699 -15.72 31.67 18.73
C LEU A 699 -16.73 31.60 19.89
N ASN A 700 -17.36 32.74 20.20
CA ASN A 700 -18.46 32.82 21.15
C ASN A 700 -19.70 32.10 20.58
N VAL A 701 -20.38 31.30 21.38
CA VAL A 701 -21.60 30.59 20.98
C VAL A 701 -22.72 31.58 20.60
N ASP A 702 -22.84 32.68 21.34
CA ASP A 702 -23.86 33.72 21.06
C ASP A 702 -23.67 34.34 19.66
N TYR A 703 -22.42 34.51 19.25
CA TYR A 703 -22.06 35.02 17.93
C TYR A 703 -22.52 34.09 16.80
N LEU A 704 -22.36 32.77 16.99
CA LEU A 704 -22.79 31.77 16.02
C LEU A 704 -24.32 31.73 15.89
N VAL A 705 -25.03 31.93 17.00
CA VAL A 705 -26.51 32.01 17.04
C VAL A 705 -27.01 33.24 16.29
N GLU A 706 -26.39 34.41 16.51
CA GLU A 706 -26.75 35.64 15.78
C GLU A 706 -26.53 35.50 14.27
N LEU A 707 -25.38 34.95 13.85
CA LEU A 707 -25.07 34.70 12.45
C LEU A 707 -26.07 33.71 11.82
N PHE A 708 -26.45 32.65 12.55
CA PHE A 708 -27.44 31.68 12.10
C PHE A 708 -28.81 32.36 11.85
N ASP A 709 -29.31 33.13 12.82
CA ASP A 709 -30.59 33.82 12.69
C ASP A 709 -30.58 34.86 11.55
N GLN A 710 -29.46 35.57 11.36
CA GLN A 710 -29.30 36.51 10.25
C GLN A 710 -29.33 35.82 8.89
N ILE A 711 -28.60 34.71 8.71
CA ILE A 711 -28.59 33.96 7.44
C ILE A 711 -30.00 33.43 7.13
N VAL A 712 -30.70 32.89 8.14
CA VAL A 712 -32.08 32.38 7.98
C VAL A 712 -33.07 33.51 7.64
N SER A 713 -32.79 34.74 8.03
CA SER A 713 -33.66 35.89 7.73
C SER A 713 -33.63 36.37 6.28
N PHE A 714 -32.67 35.93 5.45
CA PHE A 714 -32.61 36.29 4.04
C PHE A 714 -33.71 35.60 3.22
N ASP A 715 -34.37 36.35 2.31
CA ASP A 715 -35.28 35.75 1.34
C ASP A 715 -34.47 35.06 0.23
N LEU A 716 -34.32 33.74 0.36
CA LEU A 716 -33.57 32.90 -0.57
C LEU A 716 -34.14 32.93 -2.01
N THR A 717 -35.39 33.36 -2.21
CA THR A 717 -36.02 33.39 -3.55
C THR A 717 -35.45 34.44 -4.50
N VAL A 718 -34.64 35.36 -3.99
CA VAL A 718 -34.05 36.46 -4.76
C VAL A 718 -32.74 36.04 -5.43
N TYR A 719 -32.11 34.95 -4.99
CA TYR A 719 -30.74 34.57 -5.37
C TYR A 719 -30.66 33.32 -6.24
N ASN A 720 -29.58 33.21 -7.02
CA ASN A 720 -29.29 32.03 -7.83
C ASN A 720 -28.93 30.79 -6.98
N GLU A 721 -29.05 29.60 -7.56
CA GLU A 721 -28.80 28.31 -6.89
C GLU A 721 -27.39 28.22 -6.24
N GLU A 722 -26.35 28.78 -6.87
CA GLU A 722 -24.98 28.78 -6.33
C GLU A 722 -24.86 29.56 -5.01
N ILE A 723 -25.54 30.70 -4.90
CA ILE A 723 -25.54 31.54 -3.70
C ILE A 723 -26.35 30.87 -2.59
N VAL A 724 -27.47 30.24 -2.94
CA VAL A 724 -28.29 29.46 -2.01
C VAL A 724 -27.51 28.28 -1.45
N GLN A 725 -26.68 27.65 -2.28
CA GLN A 725 -25.75 26.60 -1.83
C GLN A 725 -24.73 27.15 -0.83
N LEU A 726 -24.14 28.33 -1.08
CA LEU A 726 -23.21 28.98 -0.15
C LEU A 726 -23.86 29.33 1.19
N PHE A 727 -25.09 29.84 1.18
CA PHE A 727 -25.87 30.06 2.41
C PHE A 727 -26.05 28.74 3.19
N SER A 728 -26.47 27.68 2.49
CA SER A 728 -26.67 26.35 3.07
C SER A 728 -25.38 25.78 3.67
N MET A 729 -24.24 26.01 3.03
CA MET A 729 -22.93 25.61 3.53
C MET A 729 -22.48 26.40 4.77
N CYS A 730 -22.75 27.70 4.83
CA CYS A 730 -22.48 28.52 6.02
C CYS A 730 -23.28 28.02 7.21
N LEU A 731 -24.58 27.76 7.04
CA LEU A 731 -25.45 27.19 8.08
C LEU A 731 -24.95 25.83 8.57
N ALA A 732 -24.54 24.95 7.65
CA ALA A 732 -23.99 23.64 7.99
C ALA A 732 -22.70 23.75 8.82
N GLU A 733 -21.79 24.66 8.46
CA GLU A 733 -20.54 24.85 9.20
C GLU A 733 -20.78 25.46 10.58
N ILE A 734 -21.74 26.40 10.72
CA ILE A 734 -22.14 26.93 12.03
C ILE A 734 -22.62 25.79 12.94
N ILE A 735 -23.50 24.92 12.43
CA ILE A 735 -23.99 23.75 13.17
C ILE A 735 -22.86 22.81 13.58
N ALA A 736 -21.89 22.58 12.69
CA ALA A 736 -20.75 21.71 13.00
C ALA A 736 -19.93 22.22 14.20
N LYS A 737 -19.87 23.53 14.40
CA LYS A 737 -19.07 24.17 15.48
C LYS A 737 -19.84 24.44 16.76
N LEU A 738 -21.16 24.23 16.78
CA LEU A 738 -21.95 24.33 18.00
C LEU A 738 -21.77 23.09 18.87
N THR A 739 -21.00 23.22 19.95
CA THR A 739 -20.75 22.13 20.91
C THR A 739 -21.87 21.95 21.93
N ASP A 740 -22.70 22.97 22.14
CA ASP A 740 -23.70 22.99 23.22
C ASP A 740 -25.03 22.37 22.77
N SER A 741 -25.38 21.21 23.35
CA SER A 741 -26.46 20.36 22.84
C SER A 741 -27.85 20.99 22.92
N ASN A 742 -28.10 21.85 23.91
CA ASN A 742 -29.42 22.47 24.14
C ASN A 742 -29.68 23.63 23.17
N ILE A 743 -28.66 24.44 22.90
CA ILE A 743 -28.74 25.55 21.94
C ILE A 743 -28.89 24.98 20.53
N LEU A 744 -28.09 23.94 20.21
CA LEU A 744 -28.19 23.22 18.96
C LEU A 744 -29.59 22.64 18.75
N SER A 745 -30.17 21.97 19.76
CA SER A 745 -31.51 21.39 19.61
C SER A 745 -32.58 22.46 19.34
N ASN A 746 -32.51 23.62 20.01
CA ASN A 746 -33.47 24.71 19.83
C ASN A 746 -33.38 25.36 18.43
N LEU A 747 -32.16 25.53 17.91
CA LEU A 747 -31.95 26.06 16.56
C LEU A 747 -32.44 25.09 15.48
N LEU A 748 -32.12 23.79 15.65
CA LEU A 748 -32.56 22.75 14.71
C LEU A 748 -34.09 22.61 14.70
N THR A 749 -34.76 22.67 15.86
CA THR A 749 -36.23 22.62 15.91
C THR A 749 -36.87 23.83 15.25
N LYS A 750 -36.38 25.04 15.54
CA LYS A 750 -36.85 26.29 14.92
C LYS A 750 -36.70 26.23 13.39
N HIS A 751 -35.56 25.75 12.91
CA HIS A 751 -35.32 25.60 11.48
C HIS A 751 -36.26 24.55 10.85
N LEU A 752 -36.45 23.40 11.49
CA LEU A 752 -37.36 22.36 11.00
C LEU A 752 -38.82 22.86 10.93
N GLU A 753 -39.27 23.66 11.90
CA GLU A 753 -40.59 24.31 11.88
C GLU A 753 -40.71 25.29 10.71
N THR A 754 -39.68 26.09 10.44
CA THR A 754 -39.68 27.00 9.28
C THR A 754 -39.76 26.24 7.95
N PHE A 755 -39.07 25.11 7.83
CA PHE A 755 -39.16 24.25 6.64
C PHE A 755 -40.56 23.66 6.44
N GLU A 756 -41.17 23.13 7.49
CA GLU A 756 -42.54 22.60 7.41
C GLU A 756 -43.55 23.69 7.04
N SER A 757 -43.39 24.89 7.59
CA SER A 757 -44.23 26.03 7.22
C SER A 757 -44.05 26.44 5.75
N SER A 758 -42.83 26.32 5.20
CA SER A 758 -42.53 26.68 3.80
C SER A 758 -43.26 25.79 2.78
N ARG A 759 -43.55 24.53 3.14
CA ARG A 759 -44.33 23.59 2.32
C ARG A 759 -45.75 24.11 2.03
N SER A 760 -46.32 24.88 2.97
CA SER A 760 -47.66 25.45 2.83
C SER A 760 -47.72 26.77 2.04
N GLN A 761 -46.57 27.41 1.79
CA GLN A 761 -46.50 28.77 1.23
C GLN A 761 -46.21 28.80 -0.28
N CYS A 762 -45.15 28.13 -0.76
CA CYS A 762 -44.76 28.17 -2.19
C CYS A 762 -43.72 27.08 -2.55
N GLU A 763 -43.86 26.37 -3.68
CA GLU A 763 -42.89 25.35 -4.15
C GLU A 763 -41.42 25.83 -4.30
N PRO A 764 -41.11 26.99 -4.92
CA PRO A 764 -39.72 27.45 -5.03
C PRO A 764 -39.10 27.77 -3.67
N LYS A 765 -39.89 28.29 -2.70
CA LYS A 765 -39.41 28.49 -1.33
C LYS A 765 -39.07 27.15 -0.68
N TYR A 766 -39.95 26.17 -0.82
CA TYR A 766 -39.74 24.82 -0.29
C TYR A 766 -38.49 24.14 -0.87
N TYR A 767 -38.24 24.27 -2.18
CA TYR A 767 -37.05 23.73 -2.85
C TYR A 767 -35.73 24.30 -2.32
N LEU A 768 -35.69 25.61 -2.00
CA LEU A 768 -34.49 26.29 -1.49
C LEU A 768 -34.22 25.92 -0.02
N TYR A 769 -35.26 25.83 0.82
CA TYR A 769 -35.11 25.34 2.20
C TYR A 769 -34.72 23.86 2.24
N LEU A 770 -35.17 23.04 1.28
CA LEU A 770 -34.75 21.65 1.15
C LEU A 770 -33.23 21.53 0.94
N HIS A 771 -32.62 22.41 0.13
CA HIS A 771 -31.16 22.47 -0.04
C HIS A 771 -30.45 22.74 1.28
N SER A 772 -30.94 23.69 2.08
CA SER A 772 -30.36 24.00 3.40
C SER A 772 -30.38 22.79 4.34
N ILE A 773 -31.49 22.05 4.40
CA ILE A 773 -31.65 20.83 5.22
C ILE A 773 -30.68 19.73 4.78
N ILE A 774 -30.48 19.55 3.48
CA ILE A 774 -29.52 18.57 2.95
C ILE A 774 -28.08 18.88 3.38
N TRP A 775 -27.67 20.16 3.32
CA TRP A 775 -26.33 20.57 3.77
C TRP A 775 -26.16 20.46 5.29
N MET A 776 -27.18 20.81 6.07
CA MET A 776 -27.15 20.61 7.52
C MET A 776 -27.13 19.12 7.90
N ALA A 777 -27.77 18.24 7.13
CA ALA A 777 -27.66 16.80 7.33
C ALA A 777 -26.20 16.32 7.18
N LYS A 778 -25.40 16.94 6.29
CA LYS A 778 -23.97 16.65 6.15
C LYS A 778 -23.16 17.04 7.37
N SER A 779 -23.38 18.22 7.96
CA SER A 779 -22.68 18.60 9.18
C SER A 779 -23.08 17.72 10.36
N LEU A 780 -24.38 17.43 10.52
CA LEU A 780 -24.88 16.52 11.54
C LEU A 780 -24.32 15.09 11.38
N PHE A 781 -24.10 14.62 10.14
CA PHE A 781 -23.47 13.33 9.85
C PHE A 781 -21.97 13.29 10.20
N ARG A 782 -21.26 14.42 10.11
CA ARG A 782 -19.83 14.52 10.48
C ARG A 782 -19.60 14.62 12.00
N MET A 783 -20.59 15.09 12.76
CA MET A 783 -20.52 15.24 14.20
C MET A 783 -20.76 13.89 14.93
N ALA A 784 -19.94 13.57 15.93
CA ALA A 784 -20.09 12.34 16.71
C ALA A 784 -21.31 12.42 17.66
N ASN A 785 -22.14 11.38 17.70
CA ASN A 785 -23.27 11.19 18.63
C ASN A 785 -24.49 12.14 18.48
N ASN A 786 -24.89 12.50 17.25
CA ASN A 786 -26.07 13.35 17.03
C ASN A 786 -27.38 12.59 16.79
N LYS A 787 -28.36 12.79 17.69
CA LYS A 787 -29.71 12.19 17.60
C LYS A 787 -30.62 12.84 16.54
N HIS A 788 -30.31 14.06 16.11
CA HIS A 788 -31.16 14.85 15.20
C HIS A 788 -31.00 14.48 13.72
N LEU A 789 -29.90 13.83 13.34
CA LEU A 789 -29.64 13.41 11.96
C LEU A 789 -30.76 12.52 11.41
N TYR A 790 -31.25 11.59 12.23
CA TYR A 790 -32.36 10.71 11.89
C TYR A 790 -33.61 11.50 11.49
N GLN A 791 -33.96 12.53 12.28
CA GLN A 791 -35.14 13.35 12.06
C GLN A 791 -35.04 14.15 10.75
N TYR A 792 -33.84 14.65 10.41
CA TYR A 792 -33.59 15.37 9.17
C TYR A 792 -33.73 14.44 7.96
N VAL A 793 -33.07 13.28 7.99
CA VAL A 793 -33.12 12.30 6.89
C VAL A 793 -34.53 11.75 6.69
N GLU A 794 -35.25 11.44 7.78
CA GLU A 794 -36.64 10.98 7.70
C GLU A 794 -37.56 12.06 7.11
N LYS A 795 -37.42 13.33 7.52
CA LYS A 795 -38.19 14.43 6.93
C LYS A 795 -37.87 14.63 5.44
N ILE A 796 -36.60 14.54 5.03
CA ILE A 796 -36.21 14.63 3.61
C ILE A 796 -36.82 13.49 2.80
N LEU A 797 -36.82 12.25 3.32
CA LEU A 797 -37.38 11.09 2.62
C LEU A 797 -38.91 11.15 2.54
N ASN A 798 -39.58 11.56 3.61
CA ASN A 798 -41.04 11.76 3.62
C ASN A 798 -41.50 12.83 2.63
N SER A 799 -40.61 13.76 2.25
CA SER A 799 -40.89 14.75 1.21
C SER A 799 -41.05 14.16 -0.19
N LEU A 800 -40.68 12.88 -0.43
CA LEU A 800 -40.77 12.22 -1.74
C LEU A 800 -42.21 11.87 -2.16
N GLU A 801 -43.12 11.63 -1.22
CA GLU A 801 -44.48 11.12 -1.49
C GLU A 801 -45.32 12.04 -2.40
N GLN A 802 -45.00 13.34 -2.45
CA GLN A 802 -45.71 14.36 -3.24
C GLN A 802 -44.76 15.31 -3.99
N ALA A 803 -43.51 14.88 -4.24
CA ALA A 803 -42.46 15.73 -4.80
C ALA A 803 -42.60 16.00 -6.32
N SER A 804 -42.39 17.26 -6.72
CA SER A 804 -42.11 17.65 -8.11
C SER A 804 -40.76 17.09 -8.60
N SER A 805 -40.52 17.08 -9.92
CA SER A 805 -39.27 16.54 -10.51
C SER A 805 -38.01 17.26 -10.01
N SER A 806 -38.07 18.58 -9.81
CA SER A 806 -37.00 19.38 -9.21
C SER A 806 -36.73 18.96 -7.77
N THR A 807 -37.78 18.78 -6.96
CA THR A 807 -37.69 18.32 -5.58
C THR A 807 -37.05 16.94 -5.48
N ARG A 808 -37.40 16.00 -6.37
CA ARG A 808 -36.74 14.68 -6.44
C ARG A 808 -35.25 14.80 -6.77
N ASN A 809 -34.87 15.65 -7.72
CA ASN A 809 -33.46 15.89 -8.05
C ASN A 809 -32.70 16.50 -6.87
N ALA A 810 -33.29 17.42 -6.11
CA ALA A 810 -32.67 17.94 -4.88
C ALA A 810 -32.43 16.82 -3.85
N ILE A 811 -33.40 15.94 -3.65
CA ILE A 811 -33.30 14.82 -2.72
C ILE A 811 -32.23 13.81 -3.18
N THR A 812 -32.07 13.57 -4.49
CA THR A 812 -30.93 12.77 -4.99
C THR A 812 -29.58 13.39 -4.58
N GLY A 813 -29.49 14.71 -4.55
CA GLY A 813 -28.32 15.46 -4.08
C GLY A 813 -27.97 15.23 -2.61
N LEU A 814 -28.86 14.64 -1.79
CA LEU A 814 -28.54 14.23 -0.42
C LEU A 814 -27.35 13.27 -0.39
N ALA A 815 -27.32 12.28 -1.28
CA ALA A 815 -26.23 11.32 -1.35
C ALA A 815 -24.93 11.99 -1.80
N ASP A 816 -25.00 12.86 -2.81
CA ASP A 816 -23.84 13.60 -3.30
C ASP A 816 -23.25 14.51 -2.22
N VAL A 817 -24.10 15.16 -1.42
CA VAL A 817 -23.66 16.08 -0.37
C VAL A 817 -23.12 15.31 0.84
N LEU A 818 -23.81 14.27 1.33
CA LEU A 818 -23.33 13.44 2.47
C LEU A 818 -21.99 12.75 2.17
N TYR A 819 -21.82 12.25 0.95
CA TYR A 819 -20.71 11.36 0.59
C TYR A 819 -19.63 12.02 -0.28
N SER A 820 -19.76 13.30 -0.62
CA SER A 820 -18.72 14.06 -1.33
C SER A 820 -17.50 14.27 -0.44
N GLN A 821 -16.35 13.79 -0.92
CA GLN A 821 -15.01 14.12 -0.41
C GLN A 821 -14.54 15.50 -0.86
N ASN A 822 -15.16 16.07 -1.90
CA ASN A 822 -14.81 17.41 -2.36
C ASN A 822 -15.47 18.43 -1.43
N ASP A 823 -14.71 18.94 -0.47
CA ASP A 823 -15.04 20.22 0.14
C ASP A 823 -14.97 21.31 -0.95
N TYR A 824 -15.80 22.35 -0.83
CA TYR A 824 -16.01 23.40 -1.84
C TYR A 824 -14.72 24.09 -2.35
N TRP A 825 -13.63 24.00 -1.57
CA TRP A 825 -12.31 24.58 -1.88
C TRP A 825 -11.22 23.57 -2.30
N GLN A 826 -11.45 22.26 -2.18
CA GLN A 826 -10.42 21.24 -2.42
C GLN A 826 -10.45 20.72 -3.87
N SER A 827 -9.28 20.74 -4.50
CA SER A 827 -8.99 19.98 -5.72
C SER A 827 -8.56 18.55 -5.34
N ARG A 828 -9.42 17.55 -5.56
CA ARG A 828 -9.19 16.09 -5.78
C ARG A 828 -8.04 15.30 -5.10
N HIS A 829 -7.21 15.85 -4.21
CA HIS A 829 -5.95 15.20 -3.81
C HIS A 829 -5.63 15.14 -2.31
N ASP A 830 -6.49 15.62 -1.41
CA ASP A 830 -6.31 15.37 0.03
C ASP A 830 -7.26 14.26 0.49
N ASN A 831 -6.69 13.13 0.87
CA ASN A 831 -7.40 12.01 1.49
C ASN A 831 -7.72 12.35 2.95
N ASP A 832 -8.66 13.26 3.17
CA ASP A 832 -9.28 13.37 4.49
C ASP A 832 -10.13 12.12 4.69
N THR A 833 -9.65 11.25 5.59
CA THR A 833 -10.36 10.08 6.07
C THR A 833 -11.69 10.56 6.65
N LEU A 834 -12.79 10.17 6.01
CA LEU A 834 -14.14 10.45 6.48
C LEU A 834 -14.29 9.77 7.85
N VAL A 835 -14.10 10.51 8.94
CA VAL A 835 -14.24 10.03 10.32
C VAL A 835 -15.74 9.89 10.60
N CYS A 836 -16.41 8.93 9.96
CA CYS A 836 -17.75 8.52 10.35
C CYS A 836 -17.62 7.29 11.25
N SER A 837 -18.27 7.32 12.42
CA SER A 837 -18.38 6.12 13.25
C SER A 837 -19.23 5.08 12.51
N SER A 838 -18.77 3.83 12.47
CA SER A 838 -19.45 2.69 11.83
C SER A 838 -20.93 2.54 12.24
N ARG A 839 -21.29 3.05 13.44
CA ARG A 839 -22.63 2.98 14.02
C ARG A 839 -23.68 3.84 13.28
N PHE A 840 -23.40 5.12 13.01
CA PHE A 840 -24.37 6.00 12.33
C PHE A 840 -24.58 5.62 10.86
N SER A 841 -23.53 5.12 10.22
CA SER A 841 -23.64 4.54 8.87
C SER A 841 -24.62 3.35 8.83
N LEU A 842 -24.65 2.51 9.88
CA LEU A 842 -25.59 1.39 9.97
C LEU A 842 -27.03 1.85 10.27
N GLU A 843 -27.20 2.81 11.18
CA GLU A 843 -28.53 3.34 11.51
C GLU A 843 -29.20 4.01 10.29
N LEU A 844 -28.46 4.85 9.55
CA LEU A 844 -28.96 5.44 8.29
C LEU A 844 -29.23 4.40 7.21
N HIS A 845 -28.40 3.36 7.12
CA HIS A 845 -28.61 2.28 6.17
C HIS A 845 -29.97 1.59 6.39
N HIS A 846 -30.34 1.31 7.64
CA HIS A 846 -31.66 0.75 7.97
C HIS A 846 -32.81 1.67 7.55
N VAL A 847 -32.65 3.00 7.68
CA VAL A 847 -33.66 3.97 7.24
C VAL A 847 -33.85 3.94 5.72
N PHE A 848 -32.75 3.93 4.96
CA PHE A 848 -32.81 3.87 3.50
C PHE A 848 -33.40 2.55 3.00
N CYS A 849 -33.01 1.41 3.57
CA CYS A 849 -33.60 0.11 3.24
C CYS A 849 -35.11 0.08 3.53
N ARG A 850 -35.52 0.53 4.72
CA ARG A 850 -36.95 0.56 5.10
C ARG A 850 -37.78 1.43 4.16
N HIS A 851 -37.31 2.63 3.83
CA HIS A 851 -38.03 3.53 2.92
C HIS A 851 -38.07 2.97 1.49
N TYR A 852 -36.98 2.36 1.01
CA TYR A 852 -36.97 1.76 -0.31
C TYR A 852 -37.90 0.54 -0.40
N GLU A 853 -37.95 -0.31 0.63
CA GLU A 853 -38.88 -1.45 0.69
C GLU A 853 -40.35 -1.02 0.72
N GLN A 854 -40.63 0.18 1.24
CA GLN A 854 -41.98 0.75 1.29
C GLN A 854 -42.39 1.49 0.00
N THR A 855 -41.44 2.14 -0.68
CA THR A 855 -41.74 3.05 -1.80
C THR A 855 -41.32 2.52 -3.18
N ASP A 856 -40.32 1.63 -3.25
CA ASP A 856 -39.63 1.17 -4.48
C ASP A 856 -39.14 2.33 -5.38
N ASP A 857 -38.88 3.51 -4.79
CA ASP A 857 -38.49 4.72 -5.52
C ASP A 857 -37.01 4.69 -5.97
N VAL A 858 -36.77 5.03 -7.24
CA VAL A 858 -35.45 5.08 -7.89
C VAL A 858 -34.50 6.09 -7.21
N THR A 859 -35.04 7.17 -6.66
CA THR A 859 -34.30 8.20 -5.90
C THR A 859 -33.72 7.62 -4.62
N VAL A 860 -34.51 6.82 -3.89
CA VAL A 860 -34.08 6.16 -2.65
C VAL A 860 -33.07 5.05 -2.97
N LEU A 861 -33.26 4.32 -4.07
CA LEU A 861 -32.30 3.34 -4.57
C LEU A 861 -30.93 3.97 -4.87
N TYR A 862 -30.91 5.15 -5.50
CA TYR A 862 -29.67 5.89 -5.76
C TYR A 862 -28.94 6.29 -4.46
N ILE A 863 -29.69 6.79 -3.46
CA ILE A 863 -29.13 7.17 -2.16
C ILE A 863 -28.55 5.94 -1.43
N LEU A 864 -29.30 4.83 -1.44
CA LEU A 864 -28.88 3.57 -0.84
C LEU A 864 -27.58 3.05 -1.48
N LEU A 865 -27.50 3.01 -2.81
CA LEU A 865 -26.33 2.52 -3.54
C LEU A 865 -25.09 3.41 -3.36
N SER A 866 -25.30 4.73 -3.26
CA SER A 866 -24.22 5.68 -2.97
C SER A 866 -23.66 5.49 -1.56
N HIS A 867 -24.53 5.17 -0.59
CA HIS A 867 -24.15 4.88 0.80
C HIS A 867 -23.30 3.60 0.93
N LEU A 868 -23.58 2.56 0.14
CA LEU A 868 -22.88 1.27 0.21
C LEU A 868 -21.35 1.39 0.05
N LYS A 869 -20.86 2.44 -0.62
CA LYS A 869 -19.41 2.69 -0.78
C LYS A 869 -18.69 2.93 0.54
N TYR A 870 -19.40 3.41 1.58
CA TYR A 870 -18.84 3.88 2.85
C TYR A 870 -19.16 2.94 4.03
N ILE A 871 -19.79 1.80 3.77
CA ILE A 871 -20.05 0.78 4.79
C ILE A 871 -18.78 -0.08 4.96
N PRO A 872 -18.26 -0.23 6.20
CA PRO A 872 -16.97 -0.89 6.46
C PRO A 872 -16.94 -2.39 6.15
N VAL A 873 -18.10 -3.06 6.04
CA VAL A 873 -18.18 -4.48 5.64
C VAL A 873 -19.36 -4.67 4.68
N PRO A 874 -19.13 -4.82 3.36
CA PRO A 874 -20.20 -5.20 2.45
C PRO A 874 -20.71 -6.61 2.79
N THR A 875 -22.01 -6.85 2.63
CA THR A 875 -22.65 -8.15 2.89
C THR A 875 -23.38 -8.65 1.64
N ASP A 876 -23.59 -9.96 1.56
CA ASP A 876 -24.36 -10.64 0.50
C ASP A 876 -25.80 -10.10 0.37
N LYS A 877 -26.37 -9.60 1.48
CA LYS A 877 -27.68 -8.92 1.53
C LYS A 877 -27.79 -7.70 0.61
N TYR A 878 -26.69 -7.16 0.10
CA TYR A 878 -26.69 -6.00 -0.79
C TYR A 878 -26.81 -6.35 -2.27
N VAL A 879 -26.56 -7.62 -2.64
CA VAL A 879 -26.65 -8.09 -4.03
C VAL A 879 -28.02 -7.80 -4.67
N PRO A 880 -29.17 -8.00 -4.00
CA PRO A 880 -30.49 -7.70 -4.59
C PRO A 880 -30.66 -6.24 -5.02
N TYR A 881 -30.20 -5.26 -4.22
CA TYR A 881 -30.30 -3.85 -4.56
C TYR A 881 -29.38 -3.49 -5.75
N ILE A 882 -28.20 -4.12 -5.82
CA ILE A 882 -27.27 -3.94 -6.94
C ILE A 882 -27.86 -4.50 -8.23
N VAL A 883 -28.44 -5.71 -8.18
CA VAL A 883 -29.11 -6.34 -9.33
C VAL A 883 -30.29 -5.49 -9.81
N LYS A 884 -31.12 -4.97 -8.89
CA LYS A 884 -32.17 -4.01 -9.23
C LYS A 884 -31.61 -2.73 -9.88
N GLY A 885 -30.52 -2.17 -9.35
CA GLY A 885 -29.88 -0.98 -9.91
C GLY A 885 -29.23 -1.21 -11.29
N LEU A 886 -28.70 -2.41 -11.55
CA LEU A 886 -28.21 -2.80 -12.89
C LEU A 886 -29.34 -2.90 -13.91
N GLY A 887 -30.57 -3.19 -13.46
CA GLY A 887 -31.78 -3.18 -14.30
C GLY A 887 -32.34 -1.80 -14.62
N ALA A 888 -31.88 -0.74 -13.94
CA ALA A 888 -32.36 0.63 -14.15
C ALA A 888 -31.64 1.31 -15.34
N VAL A 889 -31.98 0.87 -16.56
CA VAL A 889 -31.36 1.36 -17.82
C VAL A 889 -31.54 2.87 -18.02
N ASP A 890 -32.62 3.44 -17.48
CA ASP A 890 -32.98 4.85 -17.63
C ASP A 890 -32.12 5.81 -16.77
N SER A 891 -31.35 5.29 -15.80
CA SER A 891 -30.51 6.09 -14.90
C SER A 891 -29.03 5.69 -14.97
N PRO A 892 -28.21 6.34 -15.83
CA PRO A 892 -26.82 5.94 -16.07
C PRO A 892 -25.91 6.13 -14.84
N THR A 893 -26.28 7.02 -13.91
CA THR A 893 -25.53 7.22 -12.66
C THR A 893 -25.67 6.04 -11.72
N ILE A 894 -26.88 5.50 -11.56
CA ILE A 894 -27.15 4.28 -10.79
C ILE A 894 -26.39 3.10 -11.39
N SER A 895 -26.47 2.93 -12.72
CA SER A 895 -25.75 1.85 -13.41
C SER A 895 -24.24 1.93 -13.17
N LEU A 896 -23.65 3.14 -13.20
CA LEU A 896 -22.22 3.32 -12.97
C LEU A 896 -21.82 2.99 -11.52
N LEU A 897 -22.63 3.38 -10.53
CA LEU A 897 -22.40 3.03 -9.12
C LEU A 897 -22.41 1.51 -8.91
N CYS A 898 -23.42 0.82 -9.45
CA CYS A 898 -23.51 -0.64 -9.39
C CYS A 898 -22.31 -1.32 -10.07
N LEU A 899 -21.90 -0.86 -11.25
CA LEU A 899 -20.75 -1.42 -11.99
C LEU A 899 -19.42 -1.20 -11.27
N ASN A 900 -19.24 -0.05 -10.61
CA ASN A 900 -18.04 0.22 -9.82
C ASN A 900 -18.01 -0.65 -8.56
N PHE A 901 -19.15 -0.81 -7.88
CA PHE A 901 -19.25 -1.68 -6.71
C PHE A 901 -19.00 -3.15 -7.07
N LEU A 902 -19.61 -3.61 -8.18
CA LEU A 902 -19.39 -4.93 -8.75
C LEU A 902 -17.91 -5.19 -9.02
N SER A 903 -17.23 -4.27 -9.72
CA SER A 903 -15.81 -4.43 -10.07
C SER A 903 -14.89 -4.38 -8.85
N LYS A 904 -15.12 -3.43 -7.94
CA LYS A 904 -14.18 -3.15 -6.85
C LYS A 904 -14.32 -4.12 -5.70
N TYR A 905 -15.54 -4.44 -5.26
CA TYR A 905 -15.75 -5.24 -4.06
C TYR A 905 -16.14 -6.68 -4.39
N ILE A 906 -17.09 -6.90 -5.31
CA ILE A 906 -17.61 -8.25 -5.53
C ILE A 906 -16.66 -9.09 -6.39
N LEU A 907 -16.27 -8.60 -7.56
CA LEU A 907 -15.41 -9.37 -8.48
C LEU A 907 -13.97 -9.52 -7.96
N SER A 908 -13.46 -8.55 -7.19
CA SER A 908 -12.07 -8.60 -6.72
C SER A 908 -11.89 -9.30 -5.37
N GLU A 909 -12.82 -9.12 -4.42
CA GLU A 909 -12.65 -9.63 -3.04
C GLU A 909 -13.57 -10.84 -2.73
N GLN A 910 -14.83 -10.84 -3.20
CA GLN A 910 -15.84 -11.84 -2.81
C GLN A 910 -16.70 -12.33 -3.99
N PRO A 911 -16.11 -13.04 -4.98
CA PRO A 911 -16.83 -13.48 -6.18
C PRO A 911 -17.99 -14.46 -5.89
N ASN A 912 -17.94 -15.16 -4.76
CA ASN A 912 -18.94 -16.15 -4.34
C ASN A 912 -20.35 -15.56 -4.16
N TRP A 913 -20.48 -14.25 -3.89
CA TRP A 913 -21.80 -13.63 -3.64
C TRP A 913 -22.70 -13.55 -4.88
N ILE A 914 -22.10 -13.46 -6.07
CA ILE A 914 -22.85 -13.39 -7.34
C ILE A 914 -22.86 -14.74 -8.06
N GLU A 915 -22.02 -15.70 -7.68
CA GLU A 915 -21.95 -17.06 -8.28
C GLU A 915 -23.34 -17.69 -8.58
N PRO A 916 -24.35 -17.60 -7.68
CA PRO A 916 -25.69 -18.16 -7.94
C PRO A 916 -26.50 -17.42 -9.02
N GLN A 917 -26.18 -16.16 -9.30
CA GLN A 917 -26.93 -15.28 -10.22
C GLN A 917 -26.06 -14.71 -11.36
N VAL A 918 -24.89 -15.32 -11.62
CA VAL A 918 -23.91 -14.83 -12.62
C VAL A 918 -24.54 -14.59 -13.98
N LEU A 919 -25.41 -15.50 -14.45
CA LEU A 919 -26.03 -15.38 -15.77
C LEU A 919 -26.97 -14.17 -15.88
N THR A 920 -27.73 -13.89 -14.82
CA THR A 920 -28.62 -12.74 -14.73
C THR A 920 -27.84 -11.44 -14.70
N VAL A 921 -26.82 -11.38 -13.83
CA VAL A 921 -25.94 -10.19 -13.72
C VAL A 921 -25.20 -9.94 -15.04
N LEU A 922 -24.64 -10.99 -15.66
CA LEU A 922 -23.96 -10.88 -16.93
C LEU A 922 -24.90 -10.38 -18.04
N GLY A 923 -26.15 -10.85 -18.07
CA GLY A 923 -27.18 -10.36 -18.99
C GLY A 923 -27.42 -8.85 -18.84
N LEU A 924 -27.68 -8.39 -17.61
CA LEU A 924 -27.90 -6.97 -17.31
C LEU A 924 -26.70 -6.09 -17.68
N VAL A 925 -25.48 -6.53 -17.37
CA VAL A 925 -24.25 -5.77 -17.68
C VAL A 925 -24.02 -5.70 -19.20
N ILE A 926 -24.35 -6.76 -19.94
CA ILE A 926 -24.28 -6.75 -21.42
C ILE A 926 -25.31 -5.80 -22.02
N ASP A 927 -26.51 -5.71 -21.46
CA ASP A 927 -27.53 -4.79 -21.93
C ASP A 927 -27.14 -3.33 -21.66
N LEU A 928 -26.54 -3.04 -20.49
CA LEU A 928 -25.95 -1.73 -20.20
C LEU A 928 -24.81 -1.37 -21.18
N ALA A 929 -23.98 -2.35 -21.57
CA ALA A 929 -22.91 -2.14 -22.54
C ALA A 929 -23.43 -1.77 -23.95
N LYS A 930 -24.65 -2.20 -24.31
CA LYS A 930 -25.28 -1.91 -25.61
C LYS A 930 -26.14 -0.65 -25.60
N GLN A 931 -26.97 -0.50 -24.57
CA GLN A 931 -28.12 0.42 -24.59
C GLN A 931 -27.85 1.76 -23.89
N SER A 932 -26.84 1.84 -23.02
CA SER A 932 -26.59 3.06 -22.24
C SER A 932 -26.10 4.22 -23.11
N SER A 933 -26.69 5.40 -22.93
CA SER A 933 -26.29 6.64 -23.59
C SER A 933 -24.89 7.12 -23.16
N LEU A 934 -24.50 6.86 -21.91
CA LEU A 934 -23.25 7.36 -21.33
C LEU A 934 -22.05 6.47 -21.68
N LEU A 935 -20.98 7.06 -22.21
CA LEU A 935 -19.74 6.34 -22.55
C LEU A 935 -19.11 5.62 -21.34
N HIS A 936 -19.12 6.25 -20.17
CA HIS A 936 -18.48 5.70 -18.98
C HIS A 936 -19.14 4.41 -18.50
N VAL A 937 -20.48 4.32 -18.58
CA VAL A 937 -21.25 3.12 -18.25
C VAL A 937 -20.90 1.98 -19.21
N ARG A 938 -20.94 2.24 -20.53
CA ARG A 938 -20.60 1.22 -21.54
C ARG A 938 -19.18 0.68 -21.37
N LYS A 939 -18.21 1.57 -21.12
CA LYS A 939 -16.81 1.19 -20.84
C LYS A 939 -16.70 0.34 -19.55
N ALA A 940 -17.32 0.80 -18.46
CA ALA A 940 -17.27 0.10 -17.18
C ALA A 940 -17.95 -1.28 -17.26
N ALA A 941 -19.08 -1.38 -17.96
CA ALA A 941 -19.78 -2.63 -18.21
C ALA A 941 -18.90 -3.64 -18.95
N LEU A 942 -18.24 -3.22 -20.03
CA LEU A 942 -17.31 -4.08 -20.79
C LEU A 942 -16.13 -4.56 -19.94
N ASN A 943 -15.56 -3.68 -19.11
CA ASN A 943 -14.49 -4.07 -18.20
C ASN A 943 -14.96 -5.09 -17.14
N ASN A 944 -16.16 -4.91 -16.58
CA ASN A 944 -16.76 -5.89 -15.67
C ASN A 944 -17.03 -7.23 -16.36
N ILE A 945 -17.50 -7.22 -17.61
CA ILE A 945 -17.68 -8.44 -18.42
C ILE A 945 -16.35 -9.18 -18.58
N ALA A 946 -15.26 -8.47 -18.88
CA ALA A 946 -13.93 -9.08 -18.99
C ALA A 946 -13.50 -9.76 -17.69
N ALA A 947 -13.69 -9.10 -16.55
CA ALA A 947 -13.36 -9.67 -15.23
C ALA A 947 -14.26 -10.87 -14.88
N MET A 948 -15.55 -10.81 -15.19
CA MET A 948 -16.47 -11.94 -14.99
C MET A 948 -16.10 -13.16 -15.85
N ILE A 949 -15.58 -12.94 -17.07
CA ILE A 949 -15.08 -14.03 -17.93
C ILE A 949 -13.85 -14.69 -17.32
N ASP A 950 -12.92 -13.91 -16.75
CA ASP A 950 -11.72 -14.45 -16.12
C ASP A 950 -12.06 -15.31 -14.88
N LEU A 951 -13.06 -14.89 -14.09
CA LEU A 951 -13.41 -15.55 -12.83
C LEU A 951 -14.37 -16.73 -12.98
N PHE A 952 -15.44 -16.56 -13.78
CA PHE A 952 -16.53 -17.53 -13.89
C PHE A 952 -16.57 -18.27 -15.24
N GLY A 953 -15.66 -17.92 -16.15
CA GLY A 953 -15.64 -18.38 -17.53
C GLY A 953 -15.71 -19.89 -17.68
N GLU A 954 -14.77 -20.60 -17.06
CA GLU A 954 -14.64 -22.05 -17.21
C GLU A 954 -15.79 -22.84 -16.55
N LYS A 955 -16.37 -22.31 -15.48
CA LYS A 955 -17.39 -23.01 -14.70
C LYS A 955 -18.80 -22.84 -15.26
N HIS A 956 -19.17 -21.61 -15.68
CA HIS A 956 -20.57 -21.26 -15.98
C HIS A 956 -20.79 -20.76 -17.42
N LEU A 957 -19.76 -20.22 -18.09
CA LEU A 957 -19.94 -19.50 -19.35
C LEU A 957 -19.55 -20.29 -20.61
N ILE A 958 -18.84 -21.42 -20.47
CA ILE A 958 -18.42 -22.27 -21.62
C ILE A 958 -19.62 -22.66 -22.50
N GLY A 959 -20.72 -23.11 -21.89
CA GLY A 959 -21.91 -23.57 -22.62
C GLY A 959 -22.69 -22.46 -23.34
N LEU A 960 -22.51 -21.19 -22.94
CA LEU A 960 -23.23 -20.03 -23.47
C LEU A 960 -22.34 -19.10 -24.32
N ARG A 961 -21.10 -19.51 -24.59
CA ARG A 961 -20.10 -18.73 -25.32
C ARG A 961 -20.65 -18.14 -26.63
N THR A 962 -21.32 -18.96 -27.43
CA THR A 962 -21.83 -18.56 -28.76
C THR A 962 -22.88 -17.46 -28.65
N GLN A 963 -23.77 -17.56 -27.66
CA GLN A 963 -24.84 -16.59 -27.41
C GLN A 963 -24.26 -15.24 -26.95
N TYR A 964 -23.28 -15.25 -26.03
CA TYR A 964 -22.67 -14.02 -25.52
C TYR A 964 -21.73 -13.36 -26.53
N ILE A 965 -21.04 -14.12 -27.39
CA ILE A 965 -20.26 -13.55 -28.50
C ILE A 965 -21.19 -12.80 -29.48
N GLN A 966 -22.33 -13.38 -29.81
CA GLN A 966 -23.32 -12.71 -30.66
C GLN A 966 -23.88 -11.45 -30.01
N SER A 967 -24.11 -11.48 -28.69
CA SER A 967 -24.64 -10.33 -27.96
C SER A 967 -23.60 -9.21 -27.78
N LEU A 968 -22.29 -9.51 -27.74
CA LEU A 968 -21.22 -8.50 -27.64
C LEU A 968 -20.86 -7.86 -28.99
N ARG A 969 -21.15 -8.52 -30.12
CA ARG A 969 -20.80 -8.03 -31.47
C ARG A 969 -21.22 -6.58 -31.76
N PRO A 970 -22.41 -6.08 -31.36
CA PRO A 970 -22.79 -4.69 -31.57
C PRO A 970 -21.86 -3.68 -30.87
N THR A 971 -21.25 -4.05 -29.74
CA THR A 971 -20.35 -3.15 -28.98
C THR A 971 -19.00 -2.92 -29.66
N LEU A 972 -18.62 -3.78 -30.63
CA LEU A 972 -17.42 -3.56 -31.45
C LEU A 972 -17.61 -2.43 -32.49
N ALA A 973 -18.85 -2.17 -32.88
CA ALA A 973 -19.23 -1.11 -33.81
C ALA A 973 -19.64 0.19 -33.10
N ASP A 974 -19.29 0.33 -31.81
CA ASP A 974 -19.63 1.50 -31.01
C ASP A 974 -19.11 2.81 -31.62
N HIS A 975 -19.87 3.90 -31.53
CA HIS A 975 -19.47 5.20 -32.10
C HIS A 975 -18.23 5.82 -31.41
N LYS A 976 -17.88 5.43 -30.18
CA LYS A 976 -16.70 5.96 -29.45
C LYS A 976 -15.55 4.95 -29.39
N ARG A 977 -14.35 5.39 -29.80
CA ARG A 977 -13.12 4.56 -29.84
C ARG A 977 -12.79 3.86 -28.52
N ILE A 978 -12.91 4.57 -27.40
CA ILE A 978 -12.56 4.03 -26.07
C ILE A 978 -13.43 2.83 -25.71
N VAL A 979 -14.72 2.88 -26.06
CA VAL A 979 -15.66 1.76 -25.84
C VAL A 979 -15.31 0.59 -26.74
N ARG A 980 -14.99 0.84 -28.02
CA ARG A 980 -14.52 -0.21 -28.94
C ARG A 980 -13.25 -0.92 -28.42
N CYS A 981 -12.29 -0.18 -27.86
CA CYS A 981 -11.09 -0.79 -27.27
C CYS A 981 -11.42 -1.74 -26.10
N SER A 982 -12.29 -1.32 -25.17
CA SER A 982 -12.78 -2.21 -24.10
C SER A 982 -13.58 -3.39 -24.65
N ALA A 983 -14.39 -3.18 -25.69
CA ALA A 983 -15.20 -4.23 -26.31
C ALA A 983 -14.34 -5.31 -26.97
N VAL A 984 -13.24 -4.92 -27.65
CA VAL A 984 -12.28 -5.87 -28.23
C VAL A 984 -11.68 -6.76 -27.14
N LYS A 985 -11.32 -6.20 -25.98
CA LYS A 985 -10.77 -6.97 -24.86
C LYS A 985 -11.77 -8.02 -24.34
N SER A 986 -13.01 -7.62 -24.07
CA SER A 986 -14.04 -8.52 -23.54
C SER A 986 -14.47 -9.56 -24.57
N PHE A 987 -14.59 -9.17 -25.85
CA PHE A 987 -14.91 -10.06 -26.96
C PHE A 987 -13.80 -11.11 -27.17
N PHE A 988 -12.53 -10.68 -27.17
CA PHE A 988 -11.39 -11.58 -27.30
C PHE A 988 -11.37 -12.61 -26.17
N LYS A 989 -11.49 -12.17 -24.92
CA LYS A 989 -11.56 -13.06 -23.74
C LYS A 989 -12.70 -14.07 -23.83
N MET A 990 -13.90 -13.66 -24.24
CA MET A 990 -15.02 -14.60 -24.43
C MET A 990 -14.78 -15.59 -25.58
N SER A 991 -14.06 -15.17 -26.64
CA SER A 991 -13.78 -16.01 -27.81
C SER A 991 -12.73 -17.10 -27.57
N ILE A 992 -11.73 -16.83 -26.71
CA ILE A 992 -10.69 -17.81 -26.34
C ILE A 992 -11.12 -18.74 -25.19
N LEU A 993 -12.29 -18.49 -24.59
CA LEU A 993 -12.82 -19.30 -23.51
C LEU A 993 -12.96 -20.77 -23.95
N GLY A 994 -12.29 -21.67 -23.24
CA GLY A 994 -12.25 -23.11 -23.52
C GLY A 994 -11.18 -23.57 -24.52
N GLN A 995 -10.21 -22.72 -24.90
CA GLN A 995 -9.08 -23.10 -25.74
C GLN A 995 -7.84 -23.47 -24.89
N PRO A 996 -7.04 -24.48 -25.30
CA PRO A 996 -5.82 -24.85 -24.59
C PRO A 996 -4.78 -23.72 -24.67
N GLY A 997 -4.41 -23.14 -23.52
CA GLY A 997 -3.37 -22.09 -23.41
C GLY A 997 -3.82 -20.75 -22.79
N SER A 998 -5.08 -20.61 -22.36
CA SER A 998 -5.65 -19.37 -21.80
C SER A 998 -5.00 -18.84 -20.51
N ASN A 999 -4.21 -19.63 -19.79
CA ASN A 999 -3.65 -19.29 -18.47
C ASN A 999 -2.25 -18.63 -18.50
N ARG A 1000 -1.74 -18.17 -19.65
CA ARG A 1000 -0.35 -17.65 -19.76
C ARG A 1000 -0.18 -16.13 -19.73
N THR A 1001 -1.22 -15.36 -19.42
CA THR A 1001 -1.07 -13.90 -19.24
C THR A 1001 -1.76 -13.44 -17.96
N HIS A 1002 -1.09 -13.69 -16.84
CA HIS A 1002 -1.23 -12.91 -15.62
C HIS A 1002 0.16 -12.66 -15.04
#